data_AF-B5Z6L2-F1
#
_entry.id   AF-B5Z6L2-F1
#
_cell.length_a   1.000
_cell.length_b   1.000
_cell.length_c   1.000
_cell.angle_alpha   90.00
_cell.angle_beta   90.00
_cell.angle_gamma   90.00
#
_symmetry.space_group_name_H-M   'P 1'
#
loop_
_entity.id
_entity.type
_entity.pdbx_description
1 polymer ?
#
loop_
_entity_poly.entity_id
_entity_poly.type
_entity_poly.pdbx_seq_one_letter_code
_entity_poly.pdbx_strand_id
1 'polypeptide(L)'
;MKLPKALNEATAGAALKYHIQRALERSHTISEFSKQLELSAKNSKFSNATMRKIEEITQGVKSAKENIAKQEKALQDAITPLKQFGKNYPEFALKPNEALEKLLQEKNGQVAGAAFRDDLGGIDFVWGKDGKDGYGLAHILEKREKQYTRLGLNAEQIKERTDELLKSIPEVIENGTLLKNDLGRVSVELNNIRVGLKNTWDNNNLNNHFVVTSYERDEKVLRELETKPPLSNDYKDNSNYSALNLNENNSTKEGLTSQESPLSILEKSQLEKQKKLESERLAKAEKERAQKIKDKEEAELRDKIRAQKNATLGKSELDREITKSENIPYKELENAPKTSVSLNDDEIHPLKFVIVNKSDLKPNFKSTGTQTRTAVDSKKVEEIAERFDPKLIIGRGGFDDLPIILQDGQIVAGNHRIQGMLNFNAESRKKYEQAIKKNFNISLKPNELLVRMPEQELNDKEILKLASKSNENRANSFSDTLLSAMSSYSGKLKHLPPKFESDSVENLANQVARVLERDAKIPSHTQVENANLSLLSHHARNTPNNSFLEVFDNAYKNLDREQFKAFKEMFSYNSANFHNLNNDTMLKNFTISPYLTDALDTSAKMLISGNRADNFSKLVNDINYLVNSTDENGMNAFIKENKDAYGSVISELLGSSFARFLRLENPSAQFYEFLTKAKDRMIENAADIFTGTSKPIHQINIFDFVKYGIESGKSSKESRELLDLLPKLEKKFNAHEKFLQGIKK
;
A
#
# COMPACT_ATOMS: atom_id res chain seq x y z
N MET A 1 -2.80 -32.83 -53.48
CA MET A 1 -2.01 -32.51 -52.28
C MET A 1 -2.90 -31.73 -51.31
N LYS A 2 -3.31 -32.29 -50.15
CA LYS A 2 -4.05 -31.55 -49.12
C LYS A 2 -3.04 -30.92 -48.16
N LEU A 3 -3.08 -29.60 -48.00
CA LEU A 3 -2.23 -28.87 -47.05
C LEU A 3 -2.49 -29.35 -45.60
N PRO A 4 -1.48 -29.34 -44.72
CA PRO A 4 -1.64 -29.77 -43.33
C PRO A 4 -2.66 -28.91 -42.59
N LYS A 5 -3.47 -29.54 -41.74
CA LYS A 5 -4.59 -28.92 -41.01
C LYS A 5 -4.19 -27.68 -40.20
N ALA A 6 -2.98 -27.69 -39.62
CA ALA A 6 -2.40 -26.57 -38.87
C ALA A 6 -2.07 -25.35 -39.74
N LEU A 7 -1.66 -25.56 -41.00
CA LEU A 7 -1.38 -24.46 -41.95
C LEU A 7 -2.69 -23.77 -42.37
N ASN A 8 -3.78 -24.53 -42.51
CA ASN A 8 -5.11 -23.98 -42.84
C ASN A 8 -5.71 -23.12 -41.71
N GLU A 9 -5.45 -23.44 -40.44
CA GLU A 9 -5.96 -22.67 -39.29
C GLU A 9 -5.17 -21.38 -39.06
N ALA A 10 -3.83 -21.41 -39.19
CA ALA A 10 -3.00 -20.21 -39.08
C ALA A 10 -3.31 -19.19 -40.19
N THR A 11 -3.52 -19.67 -41.43
CA THR A 11 -3.90 -18.82 -42.58
C THR A 11 -5.33 -18.28 -42.43
N ALA A 12 -6.26 -19.08 -41.87
CA ALA A 12 -7.63 -18.63 -41.57
C ALA A 12 -7.69 -17.61 -40.41
N GLY A 13 -6.83 -17.74 -39.40
CA GLY A 13 -6.71 -16.78 -38.30
C GLY A 13 -6.16 -15.43 -38.76
N ALA A 14 -5.13 -15.44 -39.62
CA ALA A 14 -4.58 -14.24 -40.23
C ALA A 14 -5.61 -13.52 -41.12
N ALA A 15 -6.39 -14.27 -41.91
CA ALA A 15 -7.47 -13.72 -42.71
C ALA A 15 -8.58 -13.12 -41.83
N LEU A 16 -9.06 -13.83 -40.80
CA LEU A 16 -10.06 -13.30 -39.87
C LEU A 16 -9.60 -11.99 -39.21
N LYS A 17 -8.33 -11.94 -38.75
CA LYS A 17 -7.74 -10.73 -38.16
C LYS A 17 -7.73 -9.56 -39.13
N TYR A 18 -7.34 -9.79 -40.39
CA TYR A 18 -7.35 -8.77 -41.44
C TYR A 18 -8.76 -8.22 -41.69
N HIS A 19 -9.78 -9.09 -41.72
CA HIS A 19 -11.16 -8.68 -41.98
C HIS A 19 -11.79 -7.93 -40.79
N ILE A 20 -11.48 -8.32 -39.54
CA ILE A 20 -11.85 -7.57 -38.34
C ILE A 20 -11.20 -6.18 -38.36
N GLN A 21 -9.90 -6.12 -38.65
CA GLN A 21 -9.17 -4.85 -38.71
C GLN A 21 -9.75 -3.92 -39.80
N ARG A 22 -10.02 -4.44 -40.99
CA ARG A 22 -10.67 -3.68 -42.08
C ARG A 22 -12.08 -3.20 -41.71
N ALA A 23 -12.85 -4.01 -40.98
CA ALA A 23 -14.18 -3.60 -40.51
C ALA A 23 -14.07 -2.47 -39.48
N LEU A 24 -13.08 -2.51 -38.58
CA LEU A 24 -12.76 -1.45 -37.62
C LEU A 24 -12.33 -0.14 -38.32
N GLU A 25 -11.40 -0.22 -39.26
CA GLU A 25 -10.87 0.95 -39.99
C GLU A 25 -11.92 1.68 -40.83
N ARG A 26 -12.99 0.98 -41.23
CA ARG A 26 -14.03 1.50 -42.15
C ARG A 26 -15.34 1.84 -41.46
N SER A 27 -15.41 1.72 -40.14
CA SER A 27 -16.64 1.93 -39.39
C SER A 27 -16.47 3.04 -38.38
N HIS A 28 -17.40 3.99 -38.39
CA HIS A 28 -17.45 5.10 -37.44
C HIS A 28 -18.48 4.85 -36.33
N THR A 29 -19.27 3.77 -36.44
CA THR A 29 -20.20 3.32 -35.39
C THR A 29 -20.14 1.80 -35.17
N ILE A 30 -20.57 1.34 -33.99
CA ILE A 30 -20.69 -0.10 -33.66
C ILE A 30 -21.62 -0.84 -34.64
N SER A 31 -22.65 -0.13 -35.13
CA SER A 31 -23.61 -0.66 -36.11
C SER A 31 -22.96 -0.87 -37.47
N GLU A 32 -22.14 0.08 -37.91
CA GLU A 32 -21.35 -0.05 -39.14
C GLU A 32 -20.30 -1.16 -39.02
N PHE A 33 -19.63 -1.26 -37.88
CA PHE A 33 -18.63 -2.31 -37.63
C PHE A 33 -19.24 -3.71 -37.78
N SER A 34 -20.37 -3.94 -37.12
CA SER A 34 -21.09 -5.23 -37.19
C SER A 34 -21.51 -5.53 -38.63
N LYS A 35 -22.06 -4.54 -39.34
CA LYS A 35 -22.49 -4.69 -40.73
C LYS A 35 -21.33 -4.95 -41.70
N GLN A 36 -20.21 -4.24 -41.54
CA GLN A 36 -19.01 -4.40 -42.36
C GLN A 36 -18.34 -5.76 -42.11
N LEU A 37 -18.30 -6.21 -40.86
CA LEU A 37 -17.75 -7.52 -40.50
C LEU A 37 -18.61 -8.66 -41.07
N GLU A 38 -19.95 -8.55 -40.99
CA GLU A 38 -20.87 -9.52 -41.60
C GLU A 38 -20.77 -9.55 -43.14
N LEU A 39 -20.69 -8.38 -43.79
CA LEU A 39 -20.50 -8.28 -45.24
C LEU A 39 -19.16 -8.89 -45.67
N SER A 40 -18.12 -8.58 -44.91
CA SER A 40 -16.78 -9.10 -45.13
C SER A 40 -16.74 -10.63 -44.95
N ALA A 41 -17.46 -11.17 -43.97
CA ALA A 41 -17.58 -12.60 -43.74
C ALA A 41 -18.30 -13.34 -44.88
N LYS A 42 -19.39 -12.78 -45.38
CA LYS A 42 -20.14 -13.34 -46.52
C LYS A 42 -19.32 -13.38 -47.81
N ASN A 43 -18.47 -12.39 -48.04
CA ASN A 43 -17.68 -12.29 -49.28
C ASN A 43 -16.40 -13.16 -49.28
N SER A 44 -15.90 -13.58 -48.11
CA SER A 44 -14.53 -14.14 -47.98
C SER A 44 -14.46 -15.68 -47.99
N LYS A 45 -15.59 -16.39 -48.21
CA LYS A 45 -15.68 -17.87 -48.25
C LYS A 45 -14.96 -18.57 -47.08
N PHE A 46 -15.16 -18.08 -45.86
CA PHE A 46 -14.55 -18.67 -44.66
C PHE A 46 -15.04 -20.09 -44.35
N SER A 47 -14.26 -20.86 -43.60
CA SER A 47 -14.71 -22.16 -43.07
C SER A 47 -15.86 -21.98 -42.06
N ASN A 48 -16.70 -23.00 -41.92
CA ASN A 48 -17.83 -23.00 -40.97
C ASN A 48 -17.38 -22.69 -39.52
N ALA A 49 -16.19 -23.13 -39.12
CA ALA A 49 -15.63 -22.85 -37.80
C ALA A 49 -15.27 -21.35 -37.61
N THR A 50 -14.76 -20.71 -38.66
CA THR A 50 -14.43 -19.27 -38.64
C THR A 50 -15.70 -18.41 -38.73
N MET A 51 -16.71 -18.85 -39.48
CA MET A 51 -18.03 -18.21 -39.50
C MET A 51 -18.70 -18.20 -38.12
N ARG A 52 -18.62 -19.31 -37.36
CA ARG A 52 -19.11 -19.35 -35.97
C ARG A 52 -18.42 -18.35 -35.06
N LYS A 53 -17.10 -18.21 -35.16
CA LYS A 53 -16.36 -17.20 -34.37
C LYS A 53 -16.77 -15.77 -34.74
N ILE A 54 -17.05 -15.51 -36.02
CA ILE A 54 -17.56 -14.20 -36.46
C ILE A 54 -18.96 -13.95 -35.90
N GLU A 55 -19.84 -14.96 -35.91
CA GLU A 55 -21.18 -14.88 -35.30
C GLU A 55 -21.10 -14.62 -33.79
N GLU A 56 -20.22 -15.31 -33.06
CA GLU A 56 -19.96 -15.09 -31.63
C GLU A 56 -19.48 -13.66 -31.36
N ILE A 57 -18.55 -13.14 -32.17
CA ILE A 57 -18.05 -11.76 -32.06
C ILE A 57 -19.19 -10.75 -32.30
N THR A 58 -19.99 -10.95 -33.35
CA THR A 58 -21.11 -10.05 -33.67
C THR A 58 -22.20 -10.10 -32.59
N GLN A 59 -22.50 -11.28 -32.02
CA GLN A 59 -23.42 -11.42 -30.89
C GLN A 59 -22.88 -10.76 -29.61
N GLY A 60 -21.58 -10.91 -29.32
CA GLY A 60 -20.92 -10.25 -28.20
C GLY A 60 -20.97 -8.72 -28.32
N VAL A 61 -20.72 -8.18 -29.52
CA VAL A 61 -20.83 -6.75 -29.81
C VAL A 61 -22.26 -6.24 -29.66
N LYS A 62 -23.26 -7.02 -30.10
CA LYS A 62 -24.68 -6.70 -29.91
C LYS A 62 -25.04 -6.66 -28.42
N SER A 63 -24.62 -7.66 -27.65
CA SER A 63 -24.87 -7.71 -26.20
C SER A 63 -24.20 -6.55 -25.46
N ALA A 64 -22.95 -6.21 -25.81
CA ALA A 64 -22.25 -5.07 -25.25
C ALA A 64 -22.97 -3.74 -25.56
N LYS A 65 -23.46 -3.56 -26.79
CA LYS A 65 -24.26 -2.38 -27.18
C LYS A 65 -25.56 -2.28 -26.38
N GLU A 66 -26.27 -3.38 -26.18
CA GLU A 66 -27.50 -3.41 -25.39
C GLU A 66 -27.23 -3.09 -23.91
N ASN A 67 -26.10 -3.54 -23.36
CA ASN A 67 -25.70 -3.23 -21.98
C ASN A 67 -25.30 -1.75 -21.82
N ILE A 68 -24.56 -1.18 -22.78
CA ILE A 68 -24.22 0.25 -22.78
C ILE A 68 -25.49 1.11 -22.86
N ALA A 69 -26.42 0.78 -23.76
CA ALA A 69 -27.69 1.51 -23.87
C ALA A 69 -28.53 1.43 -22.58
N LYS A 70 -28.50 0.28 -21.88
CA LYS A 70 -29.14 0.14 -20.56
C LYS A 70 -28.46 1.00 -19.49
N GLN A 71 -27.14 1.07 -19.49
CA GLN A 71 -26.37 1.92 -18.56
C GLN A 71 -26.58 3.41 -18.84
N GLU A 72 -26.57 3.83 -20.11
CA GLU A 72 -26.87 5.21 -20.51
C GLU A 72 -28.27 5.63 -20.08
N LYS A 73 -29.26 4.74 -20.27
CA LYS A 73 -30.63 4.98 -19.81
C LYS A 73 -30.69 5.07 -18.28
N ALA A 74 -30.06 4.14 -17.56
CA ALA A 74 -30.02 4.16 -16.10
C ALA A 74 -29.35 5.45 -15.56
N LEU A 75 -28.33 5.95 -16.24
CA LEU A 75 -27.65 7.20 -15.88
C LEU A 75 -28.50 8.43 -16.18
N GLN A 76 -29.22 8.45 -17.31
CA GLN A 76 -30.17 9.51 -17.65
C GLN A 76 -31.35 9.55 -16.66
N ASP A 77 -31.89 8.39 -16.32
CA ASP A 77 -32.93 8.26 -15.30
C ASP A 77 -32.39 8.73 -13.92
N ALA A 78 -31.13 8.43 -13.62
CA ALA A 78 -30.47 8.82 -12.37
C ALA A 78 -30.24 10.32 -12.20
N ILE A 79 -30.05 11.09 -13.27
CA ILE A 79 -29.83 12.55 -13.17
C ILE A 79 -31.12 13.36 -13.36
N THR A 80 -32.26 12.69 -13.45
CA THR A 80 -33.56 13.35 -13.62
C THR A 80 -34.05 13.93 -12.29
N PRO A 81 -34.19 15.27 -12.16
CA PRO A 81 -34.52 15.88 -10.88
C PRO A 81 -35.99 15.76 -10.50
N LEU A 82 -36.24 15.68 -9.20
CA LEU A 82 -37.59 15.66 -8.64
C LEU A 82 -38.02 17.06 -8.21
N LYS A 83 -39.07 17.61 -8.83
CA LYS A 83 -39.55 18.98 -8.55
C LYS A 83 -39.81 19.25 -7.07
N GLN A 84 -40.19 18.22 -6.31
CA GLN A 84 -40.52 18.26 -4.90
C GLN A 84 -39.32 18.63 -4.01
N PHE A 85 -38.10 18.42 -4.47
CA PHE A 85 -36.87 18.79 -3.75
C PHE A 85 -36.34 20.18 -4.11
N GLY A 86 -37.09 20.96 -4.90
CA GLY A 86 -36.73 22.34 -5.25
C GLY A 86 -35.72 22.43 -6.39
N LYS A 87 -34.90 23.50 -6.37
CA LYS A 87 -33.92 23.80 -7.42
C LYS A 87 -32.91 22.66 -7.54
N ASN A 88 -32.71 22.14 -8.75
CA ASN A 88 -31.65 21.17 -9.04
C ASN A 88 -30.36 21.90 -9.44
N TYR A 89 -29.22 21.38 -9.00
CA TYR A 89 -27.88 21.82 -9.42
C TYR A 89 -27.22 20.72 -10.27
N PRO A 90 -27.60 20.58 -11.55
CA PRO A 90 -27.17 19.46 -12.41
C PRO A 90 -25.66 19.42 -12.68
N GLU A 91 -24.95 20.54 -12.53
CA GLU A 91 -23.50 20.63 -12.74
C GLU A 91 -22.66 19.80 -11.74
N PHE A 92 -23.28 19.35 -10.64
CA PHE A 92 -22.70 18.52 -9.59
C PHE A 92 -23.20 17.06 -9.59
N ALA A 93 -23.94 16.63 -10.61
CA ALA A 93 -24.29 15.21 -10.76
C ALA A 93 -23.03 14.34 -10.87
N LEU A 94 -23.06 13.15 -10.24
CA LEU A 94 -21.93 12.20 -10.11
C LEU A 94 -20.68 12.78 -9.45
N LYS A 95 -20.83 13.87 -8.70
CA LYS A 95 -19.76 14.54 -7.93
C LYS A 95 -20.23 14.69 -6.48
N PRO A 96 -20.24 13.60 -5.69
CA PRO A 96 -20.96 13.58 -4.42
C PRO A 96 -20.36 14.55 -3.39
N ASN A 97 -19.05 14.80 -3.40
CA ASN A 97 -18.42 15.79 -2.52
C ASN A 97 -18.86 17.22 -2.87
N GLU A 98 -18.76 17.60 -4.14
CA GLU A 98 -19.14 18.93 -4.61
C GLU A 98 -20.65 19.16 -4.51
N ALA A 99 -21.46 18.11 -4.72
CA ALA A 99 -22.90 18.13 -4.51
C ALA A 99 -23.28 18.42 -3.05
N LEU A 100 -22.58 17.77 -2.11
CA LEU A 100 -22.75 18.02 -0.67
C LEU A 100 -22.37 19.46 -0.32
N GLU A 101 -21.18 19.90 -0.72
CA GLU A 101 -20.70 21.27 -0.47
C GLU A 101 -21.67 22.31 -1.04
N LYS A 102 -22.16 22.08 -2.26
CA LYS A 102 -23.12 22.98 -2.89
C LYS A 102 -24.41 23.11 -2.10
N LEU A 103 -24.97 21.99 -1.63
CA LEU A 103 -26.20 22.00 -0.84
C LEU A 103 -26.00 22.62 0.54
N LEU A 104 -24.83 22.43 1.17
CA LEU A 104 -24.48 23.09 2.43
C LEU A 104 -24.33 24.61 2.27
N GLN A 105 -23.81 25.06 1.13
CA GLN A 105 -23.69 26.48 0.79
C GLN A 105 -25.07 27.13 0.54
N GLU A 106 -25.89 26.50 -0.29
CA GLU A 106 -27.15 27.07 -0.76
C GLU A 106 -28.30 26.87 0.25
N LYS A 107 -28.19 25.83 1.09
CA LYS A 107 -29.20 25.45 2.09
C LYS A 107 -30.61 25.31 1.52
N ASN A 108 -30.71 24.84 0.27
CA ASN A 108 -31.96 24.54 -0.42
C ASN A 108 -31.68 23.60 -1.61
N GLY A 109 -32.75 23.05 -2.19
CA GLY A 109 -32.65 22.33 -3.45
C GLY A 109 -32.15 20.88 -3.33
N GLN A 110 -31.67 20.37 -4.47
CA GLN A 110 -31.16 19.02 -4.64
C GLN A 110 -30.01 18.97 -5.65
N VAL A 111 -29.28 17.86 -5.61
CA VAL A 111 -28.46 17.38 -6.72
C VAL A 111 -28.95 15.98 -7.07
N ALA A 112 -29.70 15.90 -8.16
CA ALA A 112 -30.19 14.63 -8.69
C ALA A 112 -29.04 13.79 -9.24
N GLY A 113 -28.96 12.52 -8.84
CA GLY A 113 -27.86 11.63 -9.19
C GLY A 113 -26.50 12.14 -8.69
N ALA A 114 -26.46 12.73 -7.50
CA ALA A 114 -25.23 13.17 -6.85
C ALA A 114 -24.19 12.03 -6.75
N ALA A 115 -24.68 10.81 -6.50
CA ALA A 115 -23.90 9.57 -6.61
C ALA A 115 -24.67 8.52 -7.44
N PHE A 116 -23.94 7.49 -7.89
CA PHE A 116 -24.51 6.35 -8.59
C PHE A 116 -23.86 5.06 -8.10
N ARG A 117 -24.66 4.02 -7.91
CA ARG A 117 -24.20 2.68 -7.53
C ARG A 117 -24.92 1.60 -8.31
N ASP A 118 -24.20 0.60 -8.80
CA ASP A 118 -24.79 -0.48 -9.62
C ASP A 118 -25.88 -1.28 -8.86
N ASP A 119 -25.77 -1.38 -7.53
CA ASP A 119 -26.71 -2.10 -6.66
C ASP A 119 -27.87 -1.23 -6.11
N LEU A 120 -27.86 0.09 -6.36
CA LEU A 120 -28.84 1.06 -5.85
C LEU A 120 -29.45 1.98 -6.91
N GLY A 121 -28.80 2.18 -8.05
CA GLY A 121 -29.11 3.21 -9.03
C GLY A 121 -28.64 4.60 -8.61
N GLY A 122 -29.33 5.64 -9.11
CA GLY A 122 -29.04 7.03 -8.76
C GLY A 122 -29.36 7.35 -7.31
N ILE A 123 -28.50 8.18 -6.69
CA ILE A 123 -28.65 8.63 -5.31
C ILE A 123 -28.65 10.16 -5.30
N ASP A 124 -29.77 10.74 -4.89
CA ASP A 124 -29.99 12.18 -4.80
C ASP A 124 -29.52 12.71 -3.45
N PHE A 125 -28.79 13.83 -3.48
CA PHE A 125 -28.54 14.62 -2.28
C PHE A 125 -29.58 15.74 -2.24
N VAL A 126 -30.25 15.88 -1.10
CA VAL A 126 -31.33 16.86 -0.93
C VAL A 126 -31.08 17.68 0.32
N TRP A 127 -31.31 18.99 0.24
CA TRP A 127 -31.29 19.82 1.44
C TRP A 127 -32.37 19.39 2.42
N GLY A 128 -33.58 19.19 1.90
CA GLY A 128 -34.72 18.64 2.63
C GLY A 128 -35.30 19.57 3.69
N LYS A 129 -35.82 18.98 4.77
CA LYS A 129 -36.56 19.66 5.83
C LYS A 129 -36.16 19.13 7.20
N ASP A 130 -36.06 19.99 8.19
CA ASP A 130 -35.88 19.63 9.59
C ASP A 130 -37.20 19.17 10.26
N GLY A 131 -37.14 18.76 11.52
CA GLY A 131 -38.28 18.40 12.35
C GLY A 131 -38.61 16.90 12.39
N LYS A 132 -39.80 16.60 12.92
CA LYS A 132 -40.27 15.23 13.21
C LYS A 132 -40.34 14.36 11.96
N ASP A 133 -40.83 14.93 10.87
CA ASP A 133 -40.93 14.29 9.55
C ASP A 133 -39.83 14.79 8.60
N GLY A 134 -38.70 15.21 9.17
CA GLY A 134 -37.58 15.74 8.42
C GLY A 134 -36.83 14.67 7.62
N TYR A 135 -36.11 15.13 6.60
CA TYR A 135 -35.26 14.33 5.72
C TYR A 135 -34.17 15.23 5.11
N GLY A 136 -33.12 14.63 4.54
CA GLY A 136 -32.05 15.38 3.88
C GLY A 136 -31.05 15.99 4.85
N LEU A 137 -30.17 16.85 4.32
CA LEU A 137 -29.08 17.46 5.08
C LEU A 137 -29.56 18.33 6.25
N ALA A 138 -30.67 19.07 6.08
CA ALA A 138 -31.28 19.88 7.14
C ALA A 138 -31.68 19.01 8.35
N HIS A 139 -32.25 17.82 8.09
CA HIS A 139 -32.61 16.88 9.14
C HIS A 139 -31.39 16.26 9.84
N ILE A 140 -30.35 15.95 9.07
CA ILE A 140 -29.10 15.41 9.63
C ILE A 140 -28.51 16.42 10.60
N LEU A 141 -28.30 17.66 10.15
CA LEU A 141 -27.78 18.77 10.95
C LEU A 141 -28.55 18.90 12.29
N GLU A 142 -29.87 19.06 12.23
CA GLU A 142 -30.71 19.23 13.43
C GLU A 142 -30.62 18.03 14.39
N LYS A 143 -30.69 16.80 13.86
CA LYS A 143 -30.66 15.59 14.68
C LYS A 143 -29.30 15.39 15.36
N ARG A 144 -28.21 15.69 14.64
CA ARG A 144 -26.85 15.51 15.15
C ARG A 144 -26.51 16.56 16.19
N GLU A 145 -26.86 17.83 15.95
CA GLU A 145 -26.69 18.89 16.93
C GLU A 145 -27.40 18.56 18.26
N LYS A 146 -28.66 18.11 18.19
CA LYS A 146 -29.43 17.68 19.38
C LYS A 146 -28.87 16.43 20.05
N GLN A 147 -28.24 15.53 19.29
CA GLN A 147 -27.64 14.31 19.84
C GLN A 147 -26.32 14.62 20.55
N TYR A 148 -25.41 15.34 19.89
CA TYR A 148 -24.14 15.72 20.47
C TYR A 148 -24.29 16.66 21.67
N THR A 149 -25.33 17.51 21.68
CA THR A 149 -25.70 18.29 22.87
C THR A 149 -26.07 17.40 24.06
N ARG A 150 -26.82 16.30 23.82
CA ARG A 150 -27.19 15.34 24.88
C ARG A 150 -25.98 14.57 25.42
N LEU A 151 -25.01 14.30 24.55
CA LEU A 151 -23.72 13.70 24.90
C LEU A 151 -22.77 14.67 25.65
N GLY A 152 -23.19 15.91 25.91
CA GLY A 152 -22.43 16.88 26.69
C GLY A 152 -21.30 17.59 25.93
N LEU A 153 -21.31 17.56 24.60
CA LEU A 153 -20.33 18.29 23.77
C LEU A 153 -20.61 19.79 23.80
N ASN A 154 -19.56 20.60 23.69
CA ASN A 154 -19.70 22.05 23.54
C ASN A 154 -20.01 22.43 22.07
N ALA A 155 -20.38 23.70 21.83
CA ALA A 155 -20.81 24.16 20.50
C ALA A 155 -19.75 23.96 19.39
N GLU A 156 -18.46 24.14 19.70
CA GLU A 156 -17.37 23.95 18.73
C GLU A 156 -17.19 22.48 18.37
N GLN A 157 -17.20 21.59 19.37
CA GLN A 157 -17.13 20.13 19.19
C GLN A 157 -18.33 19.58 18.44
N ILE A 158 -19.54 20.10 18.72
CA ILE A 158 -20.76 19.71 18.01
C ILE A 158 -20.62 20.06 16.53
N LYS A 159 -20.14 21.26 16.22
CA LYS A 159 -19.95 21.72 14.85
C LYS A 159 -18.92 20.85 14.12
N GLU A 160 -17.75 20.66 14.72
CA GLU A 160 -16.67 19.84 14.14
C GLU A 160 -17.12 18.41 13.85
N ARG A 161 -17.72 17.73 14.84
CA ARG A 161 -18.19 16.35 14.68
C ARG A 161 -19.33 16.23 13.66
N THR A 162 -20.22 17.23 13.60
CA THR A 162 -21.29 17.26 12.59
C THR A 162 -20.72 17.46 11.19
N ASP A 163 -19.74 18.35 11.03
CA ASP A 163 -19.05 18.60 9.76
C ASP A 163 -18.27 17.36 9.28
N GLU A 164 -17.60 16.64 10.19
CA GLU A 164 -16.92 15.37 9.91
C GLU A 164 -17.92 14.31 9.40
N LEU A 165 -19.03 14.12 10.12
CA LEU A 165 -20.06 13.17 9.72
C LEU A 165 -20.67 13.52 8.37
N LEU A 166 -20.94 14.80 8.08
CA LEU A 166 -21.45 15.23 6.78
C LEU A 166 -20.46 14.92 5.66
N LYS A 167 -19.19 15.27 5.84
CA LYS A 167 -18.12 15.04 4.86
C LYS A 167 -17.86 13.55 4.58
N SER A 168 -18.23 12.66 5.52
CA SER A 168 -18.14 11.21 5.31
C SER A 168 -19.25 10.63 4.44
N ILE A 169 -20.39 11.31 4.27
CA ILE A 169 -21.57 10.77 3.54
C ILE A 169 -21.22 10.29 2.12
N PRO A 170 -20.49 11.06 1.29
CA PRO A 170 -20.01 10.60 -0.02
C PRO A 170 -19.23 9.29 0.04
N GLU A 171 -18.23 9.20 0.93
CA GLU A 171 -17.36 8.04 1.07
C GLU A 171 -18.13 6.81 1.55
N VAL A 172 -19.03 6.98 2.53
CA VAL A 172 -19.88 5.90 3.03
C VAL A 172 -20.78 5.39 1.91
N ILE A 173 -21.37 6.27 1.10
CA ILE A 173 -22.21 5.88 -0.03
C ILE A 173 -21.39 5.10 -1.06
N GLU A 174 -20.20 5.57 -1.42
CA GLU A 174 -19.36 4.96 -2.46
C GLU A 174 -18.79 3.60 -2.03
N ASN A 175 -18.26 3.50 -0.82
CA ASN A 175 -17.45 2.36 -0.36
C ASN A 175 -18.14 1.48 0.70
N GLY A 176 -19.31 1.88 1.19
CA GLY A 176 -19.97 1.18 2.30
C GLY A 176 -20.80 -0.03 1.88
N THR A 177 -21.03 -0.91 2.86
CA THR A 177 -21.82 -2.13 2.71
C THR A 177 -23.31 -1.81 2.69
N LEU A 178 -24.02 -2.36 1.71
CA LEU A 178 -25.47 -2.22 1.57
C LEU A 178 -26.19 -3.07 2.62
N LEU A 179 -27.04 -2.43 3.41
CA LEU A 179 -27.90 -3.06 4.41
C LEU A 179 -29.37 -2.82 4.07
N LYS A 180 -30.16 -3.88 4.03
CA LYS A 180 -31.62 -3.84 3.89
C LYS A 180 -32.24 -4.45 5.13
N ASN A 181 -33.13 -3.72 5.80
CA ASN A 181 -33.88 -4.28 6.93
C ASN A 181 -35.19 -4.93 6.46
N ASP A 182 -35.83 -5.68 7.36
CA ASP A 182 -37.08 -6.41 7.09
C ASP A 182 -38.26 -5.50 6.69
N LEU A 183 -38.14 -4.19 6.95
CA LEU A 183 -39.11 -3.16 6.56
C LEU A 183 -38.79 -2.52 5.20
N GLY A 184 -37.83 -3.07 4.46
CA GLY A 184 -37.40 -2.58 3.14
C GLY A 184 -36.63 -1.26 3.17
N ARG A 185 -36.18 -0.79 4.35
CA ARG A 185 -35.34 0.40 4.46
C ARG A 185 -33.93 0.06 4.06
N VAL A 186 -33.37 0.93 3.22
CA VAL A 186 -32.04 0.78 2.65
C VAL A 186 -31.09 1.69 3.42
N SER A 187 -29.92 1.18 3.76
CA SER A 187 -28.84 1.99 4.32
C SER A 187 -27.49 1.49 3.83
N VAL A 188 -26.51 2.37 3.85
CA VAL A 188 -25.12 2.05 3.52
C VAL A 188 -24.27 2.32 4.75
N GLU A 189 -23.38 1.39 5.10
CA GLU A 189 -22.56 1.46 6.30
C GLU A 189 -21.08 1.28 6.02
N LEU A 190 -20.26 2.18 6.58
CA LEU A 190 -18.80 2.14 6.51
C LEU A 190 -18.23 2.79 7.77
N ASN A 191 -17.21 2.19 8.40
CA ASN A 191 -16.49 2.76 9.54
C ASN A 191 -17.41 3.27 10.69
N ASN A 192 -18.40 2.46 11.08
CA ASN A 192 -19.42 2.81 12.07
C ASN A 192 -20.27 4.04 11.73
N ILE A 193 -20.30 4.49 10.47
CA ILE A 193 -21.20 5.53 9.98
C ILE A 193 -22.24 4.88 9.08
N ARG A 194 -23.51 5.18 9.34
CA ARG A 194 -24.63 4.66 8.56
C ARG A 194 -25.40 5.79 7.89
N VAL A 195 -25.49 5.71 6.56
CA VAL A 195 -26.31 6.59 5.73
C VAL A 195 -27.63 5.89 5.41
N GLY A 196 -28.74 6.47 5.85
CA GLY A 196 -30.09 5.98 5.58
C GLY A 196 -30.62 6.53 4.26
N LEU A 197 -31.07 5.63 3.38
CA LEU A 197 -31.58 5.93 2.06
C LEU A 197 -33.08 5.59 1.96
N LYS A 198 -33.80 6.33 1.13
CA LYS A 198 -35.20 6.06 0.81
C LYS A 198 -35.45 6.24 -0.67
N ASN A 199 -36.27 5.36 -1.24
CA ASN A 199 -36.67 5.38 -2.65
C ASN A 199 -38.18 5.60 -2.81
N THR A 200 -38.83 6.21 -1.82
CA THR A 200 -40.27 6.50 -1.85
C THR A 200 -40.57 7.91 -1.40
N TRP A 201 -41.50 8.55 -2.09
CA TRP A 201 -42.01 9.89 -1.77
C TRP A 201 -43.53 9.89 -1.91
N ASP A 202 -44.24 10.26 -0.84
CA ASP A 202 -45.72 10.30 -0.80
C ASP A 202 -46.38 9.01 -1.33
N ASN A 203 -45.92 7.86 -0.82
CA ASN A 203 -46.32 6.51 -1.24
C ASN A 203 -46.04 6.12 -2.69
N ASN A 204 -45.33 6.95 -3.46
CA ASN A 204 -44.86 6.62 -4.81
C ASN A 204 -43.40 6.16 -4.77
N ASN A 205 -43.09 5.13 -5.56
CA ASN A 205 -41.71 4.71 -5.78
C ASN A 205 -40.98 5.72 -6.65
N LEU A 206 -39.79 6.12 -6.22
CA LEU A 206 -38.85 6.94 -6.98
C LEU A 206 -37.92 6.04 -7.78
N ASN A 207 -37.42 6.56 -8.90
CA ASN A 207 -36.36 5.89 -9.67
C ASN A 207 -35.03 5.90 -8.91
N ASN A 208 -34.78 6.96 -8.13
CA ASN A 208 -33.58 7.15 -7.34
C ASN A 208 -33.84 6.90 -5.86
N HIS A 209 -32.76 6.60 -5.15
CA HIS A 209 -32.70 6.76 -3.71
C HIS A 209 -32.35 8.21 -3.38
N PHE A 210 -32.76 8.71 -2.21
CA PHE A 210 -32.25 9.97 -1.68
C PHE A 210 -31.78 9.80 -0.23
N VAL A 211 -30.80 10.63 0.15
CA VAL A 211 -30.25 10.63 1.50
C VAL A 211 -31.28 11.21 2.48
N VAL A 212 -31.70 10.41 3.45
CA VAL A 212 -32.68 10.82 4.47
C VAL A 212 -32.00 11.20 5.77
N THR A 213 -31.00 10.41 6.19
CA THR A 213 -30.30 10.63 7.45
C THR A 213 -28.89 10.04 7.41
N SER A 214 -28.00 10.47 8.31
CA SER A 214 -26.69 9.87 8.54
C SER A 214 -26.37 9.96 10.04
N TYR A 215 -25.72 8.93 10.58
CA TYR A 215 -25.35 8.87 11.99
C TYR A 215 -24.24 7.87 12.30
N GLU A 216 -23.54 8.14 13.39
CA GLU A 216 -22.55 7.24 13.97
C GLU A 216 -23.21 6.10 14.77
N ARG A 217 -22.62 4.91 14.71
CA ARG A 217 -23.06 3.65 15.32
C ARG A 217 -22.18 3.24 16.52
N ASP A 218 -21.41 4.15 17.09
CA ASP A 218 -20.64 3.90 18.33
C ASP A 218 -21.58 3.43 19.47
N GLU A 219 -21.14 2.49 20.31
CA GLU A 219 -21.88 1.95 21.45
C GLU A 219 -22.43 3.03 22.38
N LYS A 220 -21.67 4.12 22.59
CA LYS A 220 -22.11 5.25 23.43
C LYS A 220 -23.27 6.02 22.79
N VAL A 221 -23.22 6.18 21.46
CA VAL A 221 -24.25 6.84 20.65
C VAL A 221 -25.51 5.97 20.55
N LEU A 222 -25.34 4.64 20.45
CA LEU A 222 -26.42 3.64 20.45
C LEU A 222 -27.19 3.63 21.77
N ARG A 223 -26.50 3.68 22.92
CA ARG A 223 -27.14 3.73 24.25
C ARG A 223 -28.07 4.94 24.41
N GLU A 224 -27.72 6.10 23.86
CA GLU A 224 -28.59 7.29 23.86
C GLU A 224 -29.74 7.24 22.85
N LEU A 225 -29.58 6.50 21.75
CA LEU A 225 -30.70 6.25 20.82
C LEU A 225 -31.76 5.35 21.46
N GLU A 226 -31.39 4.54 22.46
CA GLU A 226 -32.25 3.59 23.15
C GLU A 226 -32.77 4.06 24.53
N THR A 227 -32.19 5.08 25.18
CA THR A 227 -32.54 5.48 26.56
C THR A 227 -32.63 7.02 26.82
N LYS A 228 -33.55 7.43 27.72
CA LYS A 228 -33.67 8.79 28.31
C LYS A 228 -33.04 8.78 29.74
N PRO A 229 -32.53 9.91 30.28
CA PRO A 229 -31.15 10.22 30.74
C PRO A 229 -30.77 9.71 32.17
N PRO A 230 -29.60 10.10 32.77
CA PRO A 230 -28.23 10.24 32.24
C PRO A 230 -27.22 9.33 33.00
N LEU A 231 -26.07 9.02 32.41
CA LEU A 231 -24.89 8.52 33.14
C LEU A 231 -23.59 9.22 32.69
N SER A 232 -22.67 9.28 33.65
CA SER A 232 -21.48 10.14 33.79
C SER A 232 -20.52 10.25 32.60
N ASN A 233 -19.85 11.41 32.57
CA ASN A 233 -18.66 11.72 31.77
C ASN A 233 -17.50 10.76 32.07
N ASP A 234 -17.10 10.02 31.05
CA ASP A 234 -15.70 9.89 30.62
C ASP A 234 -15.71 9.44 29.14
N TYR A 235 -15.13 10.25 28.26
CA TYR A 235 -14.85 9.85 26.88
C TYR A 235 -13.55 10.52 26.44
N LYS A 236 -12.49 9.71 26.43
CA LYS A 236 -11.29 9.95 25.65
C LYS A 236 -11.18 8.78 24.70
N ASP A 237 -11.73 8.92 23.50
CA ASP A 237 -11.17 8.17 22.38
C ASP A 237 -11.26 8.92 21.06
N ASN A 238 -10.08 9.04 20.49
CA ASN A 238 -9.61 9.22 19.13
C ASN A 238 -10.66 9.29 17.99
N SER A 239 -11.05 10.50 17.56
CA SER A 239 -11.36 10.78 16.15
C SER A 239 -10.16 11.45 15.48
N ASN A 240 -9.89 11.04 14.25
CA ASN A 240 -8.78 11.50 13.45
C ASN A 240 -9.36 11.86 12.07
N TYR A 241 -9.95 13.04 11.95
CA TYR A 241 -10.34 13.63 10.68
C TYR A 241 -9.73 15.02 10.60
N SER A 242 -8.66 15.15 9.83
CA SER A 242 -7.98 16.42 9.63
C SER A 242 -8.89 17.39 8.86
N ALA A 243 -9.42 18.40 9.55
CA ALA A 243 -10.09 19.52 8.92
C ALA A 243 -9.06 20.43 8.22
N LEU A 244 -9.22 20.58 6.91
CA LEU A 244 -8.55 21.63 6.14
C LEU A 244 -9.01 23.01 6.67
N ASN A 245 -8.06 23.78 7.18
CA ASN A 245 -8.25 25.17 7.56
C ASN A 245 -8.70 26.01 6.35
N LEU A 246 -9.89 26.61 6.45
CA LEU A 246 -10.30 27.76 5.64
C LEU A 246 -10.76 28.86 6.59
N ASN A 247 -9.81 29.71 6.99
CA ASN A 247 -10.07 31.03 7.54
C ASN A 247 -8.95 31.96 7.08
N GLU A 248 -9.15 32.61 5.94
CA GLU A 248 -8.56 33.92 5.68
C GLU A 248 -9.68 34.89 5.32
N ASN A 249 -9.99 35.78 6.27
CA ASN A 249 -10.80 36.96 6.04
C ASN A 249 -9.91 38.03 5.41
N ASN A 250 -10.06 38.30 4.12
CA ASN A 250 -9.57 39.55 3.54
C ASN A 250 -10.73 40.54 3.41
N SER A 251 -10.78 41.45 4.39
CA SER A 251 -11.46 42.73 4.29
C SER A 251 -10.48 43.74 3.72
N THR A 252 -10.70 44.17 2.48
CA THR A 252 -10.03 45.35 1.93
C THR A 252 -11.10 46.33 1.47
N LYS A 253 -11.38 47.31 2.33
CA LYS A 253 -11.98 48.59 1.95
C LYS A 253 -10.87 49.45 1.38
N GLU A 254 -10.88 49.69 0.08
CA GLU A 254 -10.25 50.86 -0.52
C GLU A 254 -11.33 51.65 -1.27
N GLY A 255 -11.50 52.91 -0.87
CA GLY A 255 -12.22 53.88 -1.66
C GLY A 255 -11.28 54.52 -2.67
N LEU A 256 -11.84 55.01 -3.79
CA LEU A 256 -11.45 56.28 -4.39
C LEU A 256 -12.45 56.68 -5.48
N THR A 257 -12.81 57.95 -5.39
CA THR A 257 -13.46 58.80 -6.37
C THR A 257 -12.77 58.80 -7.74
N SER A 258 -13.54 58.65 -8.82
CA SER A 258 -13.44 59.48 -10.02
C SER A 258 -14.67 59.24 -10.92
N GLN A 259 -15.13 60.30 -11.57
CA GLN A 259 -16.24 60.31 -12.52
C GLN A 259 -15.93 59.41 -13.73
N GLU A 260 -16.80 58.44 -14.00
CA GLU A 260 -16.94 57.85 -15.33
C GLU A 260 -18.40 57.94 -15.76
N SER A 261 -18.56 58.23 -17.05
CA SER A 261 -19.81 58.35 -17.80
C SER A 261 -20.78 57.20 -17.48
N PRO A 262 -22.10 57.42 -17.44
CA PRO A 262 -23.04 56.35 -17.12
C PRO A 262 -23.10 55.36 -18.29
N LEU A 263 -22.23 54.34 -18.24
CA LEU A 263 -22.36 53.13 -19.05
C LEU A 263 -23.74 52.52 -18.78
N SER A 264 -24.42 52.13 -19.86
CA SER A 264 -25.72 51.49 -19.81
C SER A 264 -25.65 50.21 -18.96
N ILE A 265 -26.76 49.84 -18.31
CA ILE A 265 -26.90 48.60 -17.52
C ILE A 265 -26.40 47.37 -18.30
N LEU A 266 -26.54 47.39 -19.62
CA LEU A 266 -26.08 46.34 -20.52
C LEU A 266 -24.54 46.28 -20.64
N GLU A 267 -23.85 47.42 -20.65
CA GLU A 267 -22.39 47.49 -20.77
C GLU A 267 -21.70 47.06 -19.48
N LYS A 268 -22.27 47.42 -18.31
CA LYS A 268 -21.80 46.92 -17.00
C LYS A 268 -21.97 45.40 -16.88
N SER A 269 -23.11 44.87 -17.32
CA SER A 269 -23.36 43.43 -17.34
C SER A 269 -22.40 42.66 -18.25
N GLN A 270 -22.06 43.22 -19.42
CA GLN A 270 -21.10 42.61 -20.34
C GLN A 270 -19.67 42.63 -19.79
N LEU A 271 -19.26 43.72 -19.12
CA LEU A 271 -17.95 43.83 -18.50
C LEU A 271 -17.80 42.89 -17.28
N GLU A 272 -18.83 42.78 -16.44
CA GLU A 272 -18.86 41.81 -15.33
C GLU A 272 -18.80 40.36 -15.83
N LYS A 273 -19.53 40.05 -16.91
CA LYS A 273 -19.48 38.73 -17.55
C LYS A 273 -18.10 38.41 -18.10
N GLN A 274 -17.41 39.39 -18.70
CA GLN A 274 -16.03 39.21 -19.18
C GLN A 274 -15.04 39.03 -18.02
N LYS A 275 -15.11 39.86 -16.98
CA LYS A 275 -14.24 39.73 -15.78
C LYS A 275 -14.45 38.39 -15.07
N LYS A 276 -15.68 37.89 -15.00
CA LYS A 276 -16.00 36.57 -14.43
C LYS A 276 -15.46 35.43 -15.29
N LEU A 277 -15.54 35.54 -16.62
CA LEU A 277 -14.98 34.54 -17.53
C LEU A 277 -13.44 34.51 -17.46
N GLU A 278 -12.81 35.68 -17.29
CA GLU A 278 -11.36 35.81 -17.13
C GLU A 278 -10.88 35.25 -15.79
N SER A 279 -11.60 35.53 -14.69
CA SER A 279 -11.27 34.95 -13.38
C SER A 279 -11.49 33.43 -13.33
N GLU A 280 -12.54 32.91 -13.98
CA GLU A 280 -12.76 31.46 -14.16
C GLU A 280 -11.65 30.82 -14.99
N ARG A 281 -11.15 31.49 -16.04
CA ARG A 281 -10.00 31.02 -16.83
C ARG A 281 -8.71 31.02 -16.02
N LEU A 282 -8.45 32.06 -15.23
CA LEU A 282 -7.26 32.14 -14.37
C LEU A 282 -7.30 31.06 -13.27
N ALA A 283 -8.44 30.88 -12.60
CA ALA A 283 -8.62 29.83 -11.59
C ALA A 283 -8.46 28.42 -12.19
N LYS A 284 -8.97 28.21 -13.42
CA LYS A 284 -8.78 26.93 -14.14
C LYS A 284 -7.31 26.71 -14.52
N ALA A 285 -6.63 27.74 -15.03
CA ALA A 285 -5.21 27.65 -15.37
C ALA A 285 -4.32 27.42 -14.14
N GLU A 286 -4.66 28.02 -13.00
CA GLU A 286 -3.99 27.81 -11.72
C GLU A 286 -4.20 26.39 -11.19
N LYS A 287 -5.44 25.87 -11.27
CA LYS A 287 -5.76 24.47 -10.93
C LYS A 287 -5.04 23.47 -11.85
N GLU A 288 -4.98 23.73 -13.16
CA GLU A 288 -4.23 22.90 -14.11
C GLU A 288 -2.71 22.96 -13.85
N ARG A 289 -2.17 24.13 -13.47
CA ARG A 289 -0.76 24.28 -13.09
C ARG A 289 -0.46 23.52 -11.79
N ALA A 290 -1.31 23.65 -10.77
CA ALA A 290 -1.18 22.91 -9.52
C ALA A 290 -1.26 21.39 -9.74
N GLN A 291 -2.18 20.93 -10.59
CA GLN A 291 -2.28 19.51 -10.94
C GLN A 291 -1.04 19.02 -11.67
N LYS A 292 -0.52 19.77 -12.65
CA LYS A 292 0.72 19.41 -13.35
C LYS A 292 1.93 19.35 -12.41
N ILE A 293 2.01 20.24 -11.43
CA ILE A 293 3.06 20.22 -10.40
C ILE A 293 2.91 18.94 -9.56
N LYS A 294 1.70 18.63 -9.10
CA LYS A 294 1.41 17.42 -8.32
C LYS A 294 1.73 16.14 -9.11
N ASP A 295 1.31 16.05 -10.37
CA ASP A 295 1.58 14.90 -11.24
C ASP A 295 3.09 14.73 -11.48
N LYS A 296 3.81 15.85 -11.66
CA LYS A 296 5.27 15.83 -11.82
C LYS A 296 5.97 15.40 -10.53
N GLU A 297 5.56 15.92 -9.38
CA GLU A 297 6.09 15.51 -8.06
C GLU A 297 5.82 14.02 -7.80
N GLU A 298 4.63 13.53 -8.15
CA GLU A 298 4.28 12.11 -8.02
C GLU A 298 5.08 11.22 -8.96
N ALA A 299 5.31 11.65 -10.21
CA ALA A 299 6.15 10.94 -11.17
C ALA A 299 7.61 10.86 -10.69
N GLU A 300 8.19 11.99 -10.27
CA GLU A 300 9.55 12.04 -9.71
C GLU A 300 9.68 11.16 -8.45
N LEU A 301 8.64 11.12 -7.60
CA LEU A 301 8.60 10.25 -6.44
C LEU A 301 8.55 8.76 -6.82
N ARG A 302 7.69 8.39 -7.78
CA ARG A 302 7.58 7.02 -8.29
C ARG A 302 8.91 6.55 -8.88
N ASP A 303 9.61 7.42 -9.61
CA ASP A 303 10.92 7.11 -10.18
C ASP A 303 11.99 6.96 -9.10
N LYS A 304 11.99 7.79 -8.04
CA LYS A 304 12.87 7.63 -6.88
C LYS A 304 12.64 6.30 -6.14
N ILE A 305 11.38 5.92 -5.93
CA ILE A 305 11.03 4.63 -5.29
C ILE A 305 11.50 3.47 -6.17
N ARG A 306 11.27 3.53 -7.49
CA ARG A 306 11.71 2.49 -8.43
C ARG A 306 13.23 2.37 -8.47
N ALA A 307 13.94 3.50 -8.51
CA ALA A 307 15.40 3.52 -8.49
C ALA A 307 15.94 2.88 -7.19
N GLN A 308 15.32 3.19 -6.05
CA GLN A 308 15.71 2.59 -4.76
C GLN A 308 15.39 1.10 -4.67
N LYS A 309 14.21 0.65 -5.13
CA LYS A 309 13.88 -0.78 -5.20
C LYS A 309 14.89 -1.52 -6.07
N ASN A 310 15.23 -0.97 -7.23
CA ASN A 310 16.23 -1.55 -8.12
C ASN A 310 17.64 -1.60 -7.49
N ALA A 311 18.02 -0.58 -6.72
CA ALA A 311 19.33 -0.53 -6.04
C ALA A 311 19.49 -1.54 -4.90
N THR A 312 18.38 -1.99 -4.31
CA THR A 312 18.36 -2.96 -3.20
C THR A 312 18.08 -4.40 -3.63
N LEU A 313 17.82 -4.67 -4.92
CA LEU A 313 17.59 -6.02 -5.44
C LEU A 313 18.74 -6.97 -5.06
N GLY A 314 18.39 -8.11 -4.48
CA GLY A 314 19.34 -9.12 -4.00
C GLY A 314 20.17 -8.71 -2.78
N LYS A 315 19.96 -7.51 -2.23
CA LYS A 315 20.67 -6.99 -1.04
C LYS A 315 19.79 -7.08 0.21
N SER A 316 20.39 -6.85 1.39
CA SER A 316 19.61 -6.66 2.63
C SER A 316 18.92 -5.29 2.58
N GLU A 317 17.82 -5.15 3.30
CA GLU A 317 17.24 -3.85 3.67
C GLU A 317 18.26 -2.89 4.30
N LEU A 318 19.24 -3.43 5.04
CA LEU A 318 20.30 -2.63 5.66
C LEU A 318 21.45 -2.26 4.72
N ASP A 319 21.50 -2.83 3.52
CA ASP A 319 22.52 -2.54 2.51
C ASP A 319 21.99 -1.54 1.46
N ARG A 320 20.93 -0.80 1.82
CA ARG A 320 20.36 0.27 1.00
C ARG A 320 21.31 1.46 0.93
N GLU A 321 21.47 2.00 -0.27
CA GLU A 321 22.28 3.19 -0.52
C GLU A 321 21.50 4.46 -0.14
N ILE A 322 22.19 5.38 0.54
CA ILE A 322 21.64 6.68 0.94
C ILE A 322 22.29 7.75 0.06
N THR A 323 21.47 8.41 -0.75
CA THR A 323 21.94 9.53 -1.56
C THR A 323 22.32 10.69 -0.65
N LYS A 324 23.62 11.01 -0.57
CA LYS A 324 24.13 12.18 0.16
C LYS A 324 24.11 13.42 -0.73
N SER A 325 23.70 14.55 -0.17
CA SER A 325 23.72 15.87 -0.82
C SER A 325 24.94 16.69 -0.38
N GLU A 326 25.07 17.91 -0.90
CA GLU A 326 26.07 18.86 -0.42
C GLU A 326 25.89 19.17 1.08
N ASN A 327 27.02 19.37 1.76
CA ASN A 327 27.07 19.67 3.18
C ASN A 327 26.44 21.03 3.49
N ILE A 328 25.67 21.08 4.58
CA ILE A 328 25.04 22.30 5.06
C ILE A 328 26.01 23.07 5.97
N PRO A 329 25.93 24.42 6.02
CA PRO A 329 26.66 25.20 7.01
C PRO A 329 26.18 24.87 8.44
N TYR A 330 27.11 24.69 9.37
CA TYR A 330 26.80 24.50 10.78
C TYR A 330 27.86 25.16 11.68
N LYS A 331 27.47 25.48 12.92
CA LYS A 331 28.39 25.92 13.97
C LYS A 331 28.42 24.89 15.09
N GLU A 332 29.57 24.29 15.34
CA GLU A 332 29.78 23.40 16.47
C GLU A 332 29.80 24.18 17.79
N LEU A 333 29.19 23.61 18.83
CA LEU A 333 29.13 24.23 20.15
C LEU A 333 30.36 23.88 20.98
N GLU A 334 31.20 24.88 21.27
CA GLU A 334 32.34 24.73 22.17
C GLU A 334 31.89 24.48 23.61
N ASN A 335 32.57 23.56 24.32
CA ASN A 335 32.30 23.20 25.72
C ASN A 335 30.89 22.61 25.99
N ALA A 336 30.25 22.01 24.98
CA ALA A 336 29.00 21.29 25.18
C ALA A 336 29.22 19.97 25.98
N PRO A 337 28.20 19.49 26.71
CA PRO A 337 28.24 18.15 27.29
C PRO A 337 28.50 17.07 26.22
N LYS A 338 29.21 16.01 26.59
CA LYS A 338 29.38 14.85 25.70
C LYS A 338 28.02 14.20 25.41
N THR A 339 27.79 13.81 24.16
CA THR A 339 26.59 13.08 23.76
C THR A 339 26.98 11.92 22.84
N SER A 340 26.21 10.84 22.92
CA SER A 340 26.38 9.67 22.05
C SER A 340 25.05 8.92 21.92
N VAL A 341 25.02 7.97 20.98
CA VAL A 341 23.97 6.95 20.89
C VAL A 341 24.62 5.58 20.85
N SER A 342 24.00 4.61 21.51
CA SER A 342 24.44 3.21 21.51
C SER A 342 23.43 2.37 20.74
N LEU A 343 23.95 1.52 19.84
CA LEU A 343 23.17 0.48 19.18
C LEU A 343 23.13 -0.80 20.02
N ASN A 344 24.23 -1.09 20.69
CA ASN A 344 24.44 -2.16 21.66
C ASN A 344 25.67 -1.82 22.53
N ASP A 345 26.06 -2.72 23.43
CA ASP A 345 27.16 -2.51 24.37
C ASP A 345 28.53 -2.27 23.67
N ASP A 346 28.69 -2.75 22.43
CA ASP A 346 29.93 -2.66 21.65
C ASP A 346 29.93 -1.52 20.61
N GLU A 347 28.77 -1.01 20.22
CA GLU A 347 28.60 -0.06 19.11
C GLU A 347 28.03 1.27 19.61
N ILE A 348 28.93 2.14 20.06
CA ILE A 348 28.65 3.50 20.55
C ILE A 348 29.11 4.52 19.52
N HIS A 349 28.21 5.41 19.10
CA HIS A 349 28.46 6.48 18.15
C HIS A 349 28.54 7.83 18.86
N PRO A 350 29.72 8.46 18.94
CA PRO A 350 29.89 9.80 19.48
C PRO A 350 29.19 10.86 18.61
N LEU A 351 28.56 11.81 19.26
CA LEU A 351 27.83 12.91 18.64
C LEU A 351 28.33 14.25 19.19
N LYS A 352 28.15 15.30 18.40
CA LYS A 352 28.42 16.69 18.78
C LYS A 352 27.18 17.55 18.62
N PHE A 353 27.06 18.59 19.46
CA PHE A 353 25.98 19.57 19.35
C PHE A 353 26.36 20.64 18.31
N VAL A 354 25.45 20.90 17.38
CA VAL A 354 25.64 21.87 16.30
C VAL A 354 24.43 22.77 16.13
N ILE A 355 24.67 24.02 15.76
CA ILE A 355 23.66 25.00 15.40
C ILE A 355 23.56 25.04 13.88
N VAL A 356 22.35 24.90 13.35
CA VAL A 356 22.04 24.91 11.91
C VAL A 356 20.85 25.82 11.61
N ASN A 357 20.70 26.25 10.36
CA ASN A 357 19.49 26.95 9.95
C ASN A 357 18.33 25.96 9.77
N LYS A 358 17.11 26.42 10.06
CA LYS A 358 15.86 25.70 9.85
C LYS A 358 15.68 25.22 8.41
N SER A 359 16.06 26.06 7.43
CA SER A 359 15.93 25.78 6.00
C SER A 359 16.79 24.61 5.52
N ASP A 360 17.84 24.28 6.26
CA ASP A 360 18.85 23.30 5.85
C ASP A 360 18.48 21.88 6.32
N LEU A 361 17.53 21.78 7.24
CA LEU A 361 17.03 20.52 7.78
C LEU A 361 16.03 19.86 6.83
N LYS A 362 16.24 18.58 6.53
CA LYS A 362 15.47 17.82 5.54
C LYS A 362 14.74 16.64 6.20
N PRO A 363 13.69 16.88 7.01
CA PRO A 363 12.90 15.80 7.59
C PRO A 363 12.27 14.96 6.48
N ASN A 364 12.27 13.64 6.66
CA ASN A 364 11.71 12.69 5.70
C ASN A 364 10.66 11.79 6.36
N PHE A 365 9.56 11.60 5.66
CA PHE A 365 8.37 10.88 6.12
C PHE A 365 7.92 9.79 5.14
N LYS A 366 8.69 9.58 4.08
CA LYS A 366 8.53 8.46 3.14
C LYS A 366 9.64 7.47 3.42
N SER A 367 9.43 6.18 3.17
CA SER A 367 10.42 5.10 3.39
C SER A 367 11.61 5.18 2.41
N THR A 368 12.30 6.32 2.39
CA THR A 368 13.34 6.75 1.46
C THR A 368 14.55 7.30 2.23
N GLY A 369 15.76 7.12 1.71
CA GLY A 369 16.99 7.62 2.35
C GLY A 369 17.15 7.14 3.79
N THR A 370 17.25 8.08 4.74
CA THR A 370 17.42 7.82 6.18
C THR A 370 16.14 7.39 6.91
N GLN A 371 14.97 7.52 6.28
CA GLN A 371 13.69 7.18 6.93
C GLN A 371 13.33 5.71 6.68
N THR A 372 13.21 4.97 7.78
CA THR A 372 12.83 3.54 7.78
C THR A 372 11.33 3.32 7.97
N ARG A 373 10.60 4.32 8.49
CA ARG A 373 9.16 4.20 8.74
C ARG A 373 8.34 4.48 7.49
N THR A 374 7.20 3.81 7.39
CA THR A 374 6.19 4.03 6.35
C THR A 374 5.04 4.94 6.81
N ALA A 375 4.85 5.08 8.13
CA ALA A 375 3.74 5.84 8.74
C ALA A 375 4.20 7.15 9.40
N VAL A 376 3.41 8.21 9.22
CA VAL A 376 3.59 9.53 9.82
C VAL A 376 2.58 9.71 10.94
N ASP A 377 3.00 10.34 12.04
CA ASP A 377 2.12 10.69 13.16
C ASP A 377 1.94 12.21 13.17
N SER A 378 0.94 12.67 12.42
CA SER A 378 0.67 14.10 12.26
C SER A 378 0.27 14.76 13.60
N LYS A 379 -0.47 14.04 14.46
CA LYS A 379 -0.85 14.54 15.79
C LYS A 379 0.37 14.83 16.64
N LYS A 380 1.39 13.97 16.59
CA LYS A 380 2.63 14.17 17.34
C LYS A 380 3.42 15.39 16.85
N VAL A 381 3.46 15.62 15.53
CA VAL A 381 4.11 16.79 14.94
C VAL A 381 3.41 18.07 15.38
N GLU A 382 2.08 18.09 15.36
CA GLU A 382 1.26 19.22 15.78
C GLU A 382 1.40 19.49 17.29
N GLU A 383 1.36 18.43 18.13
CA GLU A 383 1.60 18.55 19.57
C GLU A 383 2.95 19.20 19.87
N ILE A 384 4.02 18.81 19.17
CA ILE A 384 5.36 19.41 19.33
C ILE A 384 5.37 20.87 18.87
N ALA A 385 4.70 21.18 17.75
CA ALA A 385 4.62 22.53 17.21
C ALA A 385 3.90 23.50 18.16
N GLU A 386 2.80 23.04 18.77
CA GLU A 386 1.91 23.89 19.56
C GLU A 386 2.16 23.86 21.07
N ARG A 387 2.60 22.71 21.60
CA ARG A 387 2.72 22.44 23.04
C ARG A 387 4.09 21.85 23.38
N PHE A 388 5.15 22.47 22.88
CA PHE A 388 6.51 21.99 23.11
C PHE A 388 6.88 21.87 24.61
N ASP A 389 7.34 20.68 25.02
CA ASP A 389 7.93 20.42 26.35
C ASP A 389 9.44 20.12 26.21
N PRO A 390 10.33 21.02 26.70
CA PRO A 390 11.77 20.81 26.65
C PRO A 390 12.25 19.55 27.37
N LYS A 391 11.54 19.06 28.40
CA LYS A 391 11.93 17.86 29.17
C LYS A 391 11.89 16.58 28.33
N LEU A 392 11.16 16.61 27.22
CA LEU A 392 11.03 15.46 26.33
C LEU A 392 12.22 15.29 25.39
N ILE A 393 13.05 16.33 25.18
CA ILE A 393 14.15 16.28 24.21
C ILE A 393 15.49 16.85 24.70
N ILE A 394 15.57 17.47 25.88
CA ILE A 394 16.84 18.01 26.41
C ILE A 394 17.26 17.21 27.64
N GLY A 395 18.48 16.67 27.62
CA GLY A 395 19.08 15.97 28.76
C GLY A 395 18.51 14.57 28.98
N ARG A 396 17.85 14.01 27.97
CA ARG A 396 17.30 12.63 27.97
C ARG A 396 18.38 11.60 27.65
N GLY A 397 19.42 12.01 26.93
CA GLY A 397 20.44 11.10 26.38
C GLY A 397 19.90 10.20 25.26
N GLY A 398 20.81 9.46 24.63
CA GLY A 398 20.46 8.47 23.61
C GLY A 398 19.65 9.05 22.45
N PHE A 399 18.69 8.27 21.93
CA PHE A 399 17.83 8.69 20.81
C PHE A 399 16.68 9.63 21.23
N ASP A 400 16.40 9.77 22.52
CA ASP A 400 15.34 10.61 23.07
C ASP A 400 15.73 12.08 23.20
N ASP A 401 17.03 12.37 23.25
CA ASP A 401 17.56 13.74 23.27
C ASP A 401 17.37 14.48 21.92
N LEU A 402 18.00 15.65 21.74
CA LEU A 402 17.91 16.48 20.55
C LEU A 402 18.08 15.66 19.25
N PRO A 403 17.40 16.02 18.15
CA PRO A 403 17.44 15.22 16.92
C PRO A 403 18.85 15.05 16.36
N ILE A 404 19.08 13.94 15.65
CA ILE A 404 20.37 13.60 15.04
C ILE A 404 20.27 13.79 13.53
N ILE A 405 21.20 14.54 12.96
CA ILE A 405 21.27 14.85 11.52
C ILE A 405 22.60 14.43 10.90
N LEU A 406 22.61 14.27 9.59
CA LEU A 406 23.82 14.15 8.76
C LEU A 406 24.37 15.52 8.37
N GLN A 407 25.59 15.54 7.84
CA GLN A 407 26.26 16.77 7.39
C GLN A 407 25.53 17.49 6.26
N ASP A 408 24.67 16.81 5.51
CA ASP A 408 23.87 17.36 4.42
C ASP A 408 22.45 17.76 4.84
N GLY A 409 22.17 17.72 6.15
CA GLY A 409 20.90 18.12 6.75
C GLY A 409 19.82 17.04 6.74
N GLN A 410 20.09 15.82 6.25
CA GLN A 410 19.15 14.69 6.40
C GLN A 410 19.01 14.26 7.86
N ILE A 411 17.82 13.86 8.28
CA ILE A 411 17.54 13.51 9.68
C ILE A 411 17.66 11.99 9.84
N VAL A 412 18.57 11.56 10.72
CA VAL A 412 18.78 10.15 11.09
C VAL A 412 17.79 9.73 12.17
N ALA A 413 17.63 10.57 13.20
CA ALA A 413 16.73 10.31 14.32
C ALA A 413 15.95 11.57 14.71
N GLY A 414 14.63 11.43 14.86
CA GLY A 414 13.75 12.52 15.28
C GLY A 414 13.09 13.32 14.17
N ASN A 415 12.69 12.67 13.05
CA ASN A 415 11.95 13.31 11.96
C ASN A 415 10.72 14.10 12.43
N HIS A 416 9.85 13.49 13.26
CA HIS A 416 8.67 14.18 13.83
C HIS A 416 9.04 15.37 14.73
N ARG A 417 10.14 15.24 15.49
CA ARG A 417 10.64 16.33 16.36
C ARG A 417 11.11 17.51 15.53
N ILE A 418 11.93 17.27 14.51
CA ILE A 418 12.39 18.33 13.62
C ILE A 418 11.22 18.98 12.91
N GLN A 419 10.28 18.22 12.36
CA GLN A 419 9.12 18.80 11.69
C GLN A 419 8.27 19.67 12.65
N GLY A 420 8.04 19.23 13.88
CA GLY A 420 7.35 20.04 14.88
C GLY A 420 8.14 21.30 15.26
N MET A 421 9.46 21.19 15.40
CA MET A 421 10.36 22.32 15.69
C MET A 421 10.44 23.36 14.56
N LEU A 422 10.32 22.91 13.30
CA LEU A 422 10.20 23.80 12.14
C LEU A 422 8.86 24.55 12.16
N ASN A 423 7.83 23.93 12.71
CA ASN A 423 6.46 24.45 12.76
C ASN A 423 6.10 25.14 14.09
N PHE A 424 7.07 25.44 14.97
CA PHE A 424 6.79 26.02 16.28
C PHE A 424 5.92 27.29 16.20
N ASN A 425 4.86 27.32 17.02
CA ASN A 425 4.19 28.57 17.33
C ASN A 425 5.09 29.46 18.23
N ALA A 426 4.68 30.71 18.44
CA ALA A 426 5.48 31.68 19.20
C ALA A 426 5.77 31.22 20.64
N GLU A 427 4.80 30.55 21.29
CA GLU A 427 4.96 30.07 22.67
C GLU A 427 5.96 28.91 22.77
N SER A 428 5.80 27.89 21.92
CA SER A 428 6.71 26.74 21.82
C SER A 428 8.12 27.18 21.48
N ARG A 429 8.27 28.13 20.55
CA ARG A 429 9.57 28.70 20.21
C ARG A 429 10.23 29.37 21.41
N LYS A 430 9.49 30.18 22.16
CA LYS A 430 10.00 30.85 23.37
C LYS A 430 10.42 29.83 24.44
N LYS A 431 9.62 28.78 24.67
CA LYS A 431 9.97 27.69 25.60
C LYS A 431 11.25 26.98 25.17
N TYR A 432 11.39 26.69 23.88
CA TYR A 432 12.60 26.09 23.31
C TYR A 432 13.83 26.97 23.54
N GLU A 433 13.79 28.25 23.17
CA GLU A 433 14.91 29.18 23.34
C GLU A 433 15.33 29.34 24.82
N GLN A 434 14.36 29.44 25.73
CA GLN A 434 14.63 29.48 27.18
C GLN A 434 15.34 28.22 27.67
N ALA A 435 14.90 27.05 27.21
CA ALA A 435 15.50 25.80 27.61
C ALA A 435 16.91 25.61 27.02
N ILE A 436 17.14 26.03 25.77
CA ILE A 436 18.47 26.02 25.17
C ILE A 436 19.42 26.96 25.92
N LYS A 437 18.98 28.19 26.24
CA LYS A 437 19.77 29.13 27.03
C LYS A 437 20.11 28.56 28.42
N LYS A 438 19.15 27.92 29.08
CA LYS A 438 19.36 27.32 30.40
C LYS A 438 20.35 26.16 30.40
N ASN A 439 20.27 25.27 29.42
CA ASN A 439 21.04 24.01 29.42
C ASN A 439 22.38 24.11 28.70
N PHE A 440 22.51 25.02 27.74
CA PHE A 440 23.70 25.15 26.89
C PHE A 440 24.35 26.53 26.94
N ASN A 441 23.78 27.49 27.68
CA ASN A 441 24.27 28.87 27.80
C ASN A 441 24.46 29.60 26.45
N ILE A 442 23.56 29.33 25.48
CA ILE A 442 23.56 29.97 24.17
C ILE A 442 22.22 30.63 23.85
N SER A 443 22.27 31.66 23.01
CA SER A 443 21.09 32.31 22.43
C SER A 443 21.05 32.00 20.93
N LEU A 444 19.94 31.44 20.46
CA LEU A 444 19.73 31.11 19.06
C LEU A 444 19.05 32.26 18.31
N LYS A 445 19.40 32.47 17.05
CA LYS A 445 18.62 33.34 16.15
C LYS A 445 17.27 32.72 15.81
N PRO A 446 16.27 33.50 15.36
CA PRO A 446 14.93 32.98 15.03
C PRO A 446 14.92 31.83 14.01
N ASN A 447 15.87 31.82 13.08
CA ASN A 447 16.04 30.81 12.04
C ASN A 447 16.98 29.66 12.41
N GLU A 448 17.52 29.63 13.63
CA GLU A 448 18.49 28.62 14.09
C GLU A 448 17.84 27.57 15.00
N LEU A 449 18.37 26.33 14.94
CA LEU A 449 18.06 25.23 15.84
C LEU A 449 19.35 24.53 16.30
N LEU A 450 19.36 24.10 17.56
CA LEU A 450 20.38 23.20 18.11
C LEU A 450 19.96 21.75 17.88
N VAL A 451 20.86 20.98 17.25
CA VAL A 451 20.70 19.57 16.93
C VAL A 451 22.01 18.81 17.25
N ARG A 452 22.00 17.49 17.07
CA ARG A 452 23.19 16.65 17.19
C ARG A 452 23.63 16.12 15.84
N MET A 453 24.94 15.94 15.66
CA MET A 453 25.55 15.41 14.45
C MET A 453 26.62 14.39 14.83
N PRO A 454 26.81 13.28 14.08
CA PRO A 454 27.94 12.39 14.28
C PRO A 454 29.29 13.12 14.24
N GLU A 455 30.20 12.76 15.14
CA GLU A 455 31.57 13.32 15.12
C GLU A 455 32.36 12.85 13.89
N GLN A 456 32.05 11.65 13.40
CA GLN A 456 32.65 11.04 12.23
C GLN A 456 31.60 10.82 11.14
N GLU A 457 32.04 10.82 9.88
CA GLU A 457 31.14 10.51 8.77
C GLU A 457 30.72 9.04 8.83
N LEU A 458 29.41 8.81 8.83
CA LEU A 458 28.83 7.47 8.86
C LEU A 458 28.66 6.93 7.43
N ASN A 459 28.87 5.63 7.28
CA ASN A 459 28.47 4.92 6.07
C ASN A 459 26.96 4.62 6.08
N ASP A 460 26.40 4.32 4.90
CA ASP A 460 24.96 4.13 4.71
C ASP A 460 24.35 3.09 5.65
N LYS A 461 25.09 2.01 5.93
CA LYS A 461 24.66 0.95 6.83
C LYS A 461 24.60 1.40 8.28
N GLU A 462 25.58 2.18 8.74
CA GLU A 462 25.57 2.78 10.09
C GLU A 462 24.40 3.74 10.24
N ILE A 463 24.13 4.55 9.22
CA ILE A 463 23.00 5.49 9.22
C ILE A 463 21.67 4.73 9.34
N LEU A 464 21.46 3.66 8.57
CA LEU A 464 20.25 2.84 8.64
C LEU A 464 20.09 2.15 9.98
N LYS A 465 21.18 1.63 10.57
CA LYS A 465 21.16 1.05 11.91
C LYS A 465 20.72 2.08 12.96
N LEU A 466 21.31 3.29 12.94
CA LEU A 466 20.94 4.37 13.86
C LEU A 466 19.48 4.79 13.70
N ALA A 467 19.03 4.96 12.45
CA ALA A 467 17.65 5.32 12.15
C ALA A 467 16.68 4.24 12.65
N SER A 468 16.97 2.97 12.37
CA SER A 468 16.18 1.84 12.82
C SER A 468 16.12 1.73 14.35
N LYS A 469 17.27 1.78 15.04
CA LYS A 469 17.33 1.67 16.50
C LYS A 469 16.60 2.82 17.20
N SER A 470 16.60 4.01 16.59
CA SER A 470 15.86 5.16 17.14
C SER A 470 14.34 4.92 17.26
N ASN A 471 13.82 3.93 16.51
CA ASN A 471 12.40 3.55 16.46
C ASN A 471 12.05 2.30 17.31
N GLU A 472 13.02 1.58 17.87
CA GLU A 472 12.83 0.27 18.51
C GLU A 472 11.70 0.23 19.56
N ASN A 473 11.66 1.21 20.47
CA ASN A 473 10.64 1.29 21.54
C ASN A 473 9.44 2.20 21.18
N ARG A 474 9.34 2.59 19.90
CA ARG A 474 8.32 3.47 19.34
C ARG A 474 7.64 2.84 18.12
N ALA A 475 7.86 1.54 17.94
CA ALA A 475 7.40 0.78 16.79
C ALA A 475 5.87 0.72 16.79
N ASN A 476 5.27 1.24 15.71
CA ASN A 476 3.83 1.09 15.46
C ASN A 476 3.56 -0.09 14.49
N SER A 477 4.61 -0.77 14.02
CA SER A 477 4.55 -1.92 13.11
C SER A 477 5.54 -3.02 13.50
N PHE A 478 5.26 -4.25 13.08
CA PHE A 478 6.16 -5.39 13.26
C PHE A 478 7.48 -5.20 12.49
N SER A 479 7.43 -4.60 11.29
CA SER A 479 8.61 -4.23 10.49
C SER A 479 9.61 -3.34 11.22
N ASP A 480 9.15 -2.36 12.00
CA ASP A 480 10.04 -1.48 12.78
C ASP A 480 10.83 -2.29 13.82
N THR A 481 10.15 -3.23 14.49
CA THR A 481 10.78 -4.16 15.47
C THR A 481 11.78 -5.07 14.77
N LEU A 482 11.39 -5.63 13.63
CA LEU A 482 12.22 -6.53 12.85
C LEU A 482 13.48 -5.85 12.31
N LEU A 483 13.36 -4.63 11.79
CA LEU A 483 14.51 -3.87 11.29
C LEU A 483 15.49 -3.53 12.43
N SER A 484 14.98 -3.26 13.63
CA SER A 484 15.85 -3.03 14.81
C SER A 484 16.63 -4.28 15.20
N ALA A 485 15.96 -5.45 15.20
CA ALA A 485 16.63 -6.72 15.41
C ALA A 485 17.71 -6.97 14.34
N MET A 486 17.37 -6.82 13.06
CA MET A 486 18.32 -6.97 11.95
C MET A 486 19.52 -6.04 12.09
N SER A 487 19.30 -4.79 12.48
CA SER A 487 20.35 -3.79 12.71
C SER A 487 21.32 -4.27 13.78
N SER A 488 20.79 -4.77 14.89
CA SER A 488 21.54 -5.21 16.07
C SER A 488 22.45 -6.42 15.78
N TYR A 489 22.03 -7.36 14.91
CA TYR A 489 22.84 -8.54 14.58
C TYR A 489 23.62 -8.45 13.28
N SER A 490 23.42 -7.41 12.47
CA SER A 490 24.01 -7.31 11.12
C SER A 490 25.54 -7.46 11.06
N GLY A 491 26.27 -6.98 12.08
CA GLY A 491 27.71 -7.20 12.20
C GLY A 491 28.07 -8.64 12.52
N LYS A 492 27.31 -9.27 13.43
CA LYS A 492 27.53 -10.64 13.91
C LYS A 492 27.22 -11.70 12.85
N LEU A 493 26.28 -11.42 11.93
CA LEU A 493 25.94 -12.26 10.78
C LEU A 493 27.11 -12.47 9.78
N LYS A 494 28.18 -11.66 9.86
CA LYS A 494 29.40 -11.87 9.05
C LYS A 494 30.26 -13.04 9.55
N HIS A 495 30.03 -13.49 10.78
CA HIS A 495 30.86 -14.49 11.47
C HIS A 495 30.02 -15.70 11.90
N LEU A 496 29.24 -16.24 10.96
CA LEU A 496 28.43 -17.43 11.17
C LEU A 496 29.30 -18.70 11.03
N PRO A 497 29.02 -19.77 11.81
CA PRO A 497 29.59 -21.08 11.54
C PRO A 497 29.15 -21.58 10.16
N PRO A 498 29.88 -22.51 9.54
CA PRO A 498 29.51 -23.06 8.23
C PRO A 498 28.22 -23.92 8.28
N LYS A 499 27.86 -24.43 9.46
CA LYS A 499 26.68 -25.29 9.67
C LYS A 499 26.17 -25.15 11.10
N PHE A 500 24.86 -25.24 11.27
CA PHE A 500 24.16 -25.41 12.54
C PHE A 500 23.49 -26.78 12.58
N GLU A 501 23.57 -27.51 13.69
CA GLU A 501 22.91 -28.82 13.80
C GLU A 501 22.36 -29.01 15.20
N SER A 502 21.13 -29.52 15.28
CA SER A 502 20.53 -29.96 16.53
C SER A 502 19.52 -31.06 16.26
N ASP A 503 19.12 -31.74 17.31
CA ASP A 503 18.05 -32.76 17.40
C ASP A 503 16.62 -32.21 17.32
N SER A 504 16.40 -30.93 17.64
CA SER A 504 15.09 -30.27 17.55
C SER A 504 15.18 -28.85 16.99
N VAL A 505 14.05 -28.34 16.51
CA VAL A 505 13.93 -26.98 15.97
C VAL A 505 14.16 -25.91 17.03
N GLU A 506 13.72 -26.15 18.27
CA GLU A 506 13.90 -25.24 19.40
C GLU A 506 15.38 -25.15 19.79
N ASN A 507 16.06 -26.29 19.86
CA ASN A 507 17.50 -26.31 20.17
C ASN A 507 18.30 -25.67 19.04
N LEU A 508 17.91 -25.89 17.78
CA LEU A 508 18.52 -25.23 16.62
C LEU A 508 18.36 -23.70 16.69
N ALA A 509 17.15 -23.21 17.00
CA ALA A 509 16.90 -21.78 17.18
C ALA A 509 17.72 -21.19 18.33
N ASN A 510 17.86 -21.91 19.44
CA ASN A 510 18.70 -21.50 20.57
C ASN A 510 20.19 -21.45 20.20
N GLN A 511 20.69 -22.34 19.34
CA GLN A 511 22.07 -22.28 18.86
C GLN A 511 22.33 -21.03 18.04
N VAL A 512 21.41 -20.67 17.13
CA VAL A 512 21.48 -19.40 16.37
C VAL A 512 21.54 -18.22 17.34
N ALA A 513 20.68 -18.22 18.35
CA ALA A 513 20.66 -17.18 19.37
C ALA A 513 22.00 -17.09 20.10
N ARG A 514 22.59 -18.20 20.55
CA ARG A 514 23.91 -18.20 21.24
C ARG A 514 25.06 -17.69 20.38
N VAL A 515 25.02 -17.93 19.06
CA VAL A 515 26.04 -17.43 18.13
C VAL A 515 25.94 -15.90 17.96
N LEU A 516 24.72 -15.36 17.95
CA LEU A 516 24.45 -13.94 17.72
C LEU A 516 24.33 -13.13 19.02
N GLU A 517 24.04 -13.75 20.16
CA GLU A 517 23.90 -13.14 21.49
C GLU A 517 25.02 -13.58 22.42
N ARG A 518 26.26 -13.26 22.05
CA ARG A 518 27.47 -13.67 22.78
C ARG A 518 27.52 -13.19 24.23
N ASP A 519 26.82 -12.09 24.52
CA ASP A 519 26.84 -11.42 25.83
C ASP A 519 25.78 -12.03 26.78
N ALA A 520 24.76 -12.72 26.25
CA ALA A 520 23.72 -13.36 27.02
C ALA A 520 24.03 -14.84 27.27
N LYS A 521 24.32 -15.21 28.53
CA LYS A 521 24.53 -16.62 28.92
C LYS A 521 23.32 -17.51 28.59
N ILE A 522 22.11 -16.97 28.74
CA ILE A 522 20.85 -17.63 28.39
C ILE A 522 20.00 -16.59 27.64
N PRO A 523 19.90 -16.68 26.31
CA PRO A 523 19.05 -15.78 25.53
C PRO A 523 17.58 -15.89 25.95
N SER A 524 16.91 -14.76 26.12
CA SER A 524 15.46 -14.72 26.32
C SER A 524 14.70 -15.16 25.07
N HIS A 525 13.42 -15.49 25.20
CA HIS A 525 12.58 -15.87 24.05
C HIS A 525 12.59 -14.82 22.93
N THR A 526 12.50 -13.53 23.29
CA THR A 526 12.58 -12.42 22.32
C THR A 526 13.93 -12.34 21.63
N GLN A 527 15.04 -12.57 22.34
CA GLN A 527 16.38 -12.60 21.75
C GLN A 527 16.55 -13.79 20.81
N VAL A 528 16.02 -14.97 21.18
CA VAL A 528 16.01 -16.15 20.30
C VAL A 528 15.26 -15.83 19.02
N GLU A 529 14.06 -15.26 19.11
CA GLU A 529 13.26 -14.88 17.96
C GLU A 529 13.98 -13.85 17.07
N ASN A 530 14.49 -12.75 17.66
CA ASN A 530 15.15 -11.67 16.93
C ASN A 530 16.43 -12.13 16.21
N ALA A 531 17.24 -12.98 16.85
CA ALA A 531 18.43 -13.56 16.26
C ALA A 531 18.09 -14.44 15.05
N ASN A 532 17.06 -15.28 15.18
CA ASN A 532 16.60 -16.18 14.13
C ASN A 532 15.94 -15.44 12.95
N LEU A 533 15.11 -14.43 13.22
CA LEU A 533 14.56 -13.55 12.18
C LEU A 533 15.68 -12.82 11.43
N SER A 534 16.72 -12.40 12.12
CA SER A 534 17.87 -11.74 11.51
C SER A 534 18.68 -12.69 10.63
N LEU A 535 18.89 -13.94 11.06
CA LEU A 535 19.49 -14.98 10.21
C LEU A 535 18.62 -15.32 9.00
N LEU A 536 17.29 -15.37 9.16
CA LEU A 536 16.38 -15.58 8.04
C LEU A 536 16.50 -14.45 7.01
N SER A 537 16.49 -13.19 7.47
CA SER A 537 16.66 -12.00 6.61
C SER A 537 18.00 -11.97 5.87
N HIS A 538 19.03 -12.64 6.42
CA HIS A 538 20.33 -12.77 5.76
C HIS A 538 20.23 -13.60 4.47
N HIS A 539 19.28 -14.53 4.39
CA HIS A 539 19.06 -15.37 3.22
C HIS A 539 17.87 -14.93 2.37
N ALA A 540 16.84 -14.33 2.99
CA ALA A 540 15.67 -13.77 2.33
C ALA A 540 15.93 -12.30 1.94
N ARG A 541 16.60 -12.09 0.80
CA ARG A 541 16.99 -10.77 0.29
C ARG A 541 15.88 -10.13 -0.52
N ASN A 542 15.98 -8.82 -0.79
CA ASN A 542 14.95 -8.10 -1.51
C ASN A 542 14.80 -8.58 -2.95
N THR A 543 13.55 -8.71 -3.39
CA THR A 543 13.18 -9.12 -4.76
C THR A 543 12.52 -7.93 -5.48
N PRO A 544 12.26 -8.04 -6.79
CA PRO A 544 11.48 -7.03 -7.51
C PRO A 544 10.07 -6.84 -6.95
N ASN A 545 9.52 -7.89 -6.32
CA ASN A 545 8.14 -7.91 -5.83
C ASN A 545 8.06 -7.45 -4.37
N ASN A 546 8.93 -7.96 -3.50
CA ASN A 546 8.86 -7.76 -2.05
C ASN A 546 10.23 -7.57 -1.39
N SER A 547 10.22 -6.82 -0.28
CA SER A 547 11.26 -6.85 0.74
C SER A 547 10.90 -7.78 1.89
N PHE A 548 11.91 -8.26 2.63
CA PHE A 548 11.69 -9.07 3.82
C PHE A 548 10.77 -8.40 4.85
N LEU A 549 10.89 -7.08 5.03
CA LEU A 549 10.04 -6.30 5.93
C LEU A 549 8.59 -6.22 5.42
N GLU A 550 8.38 -5.97 4.13
CA GLU A 550 7.04 -5.92 3.51
C GLU A 550 6.32 -7.26 3.69
N VAL A 551 7.02 -8.39 3.52
CA VAL A 551 6.43 -9.73 3.69
C VAL A 551 5.88 -9.94 5.10
N PHE A 552 6.68 -9.64 6.13
CA PHE A 552 6.25 -9.83 7.51
C PHE A 552 5.16 -8.84 7.94
N ASP A 553 5.19 -7.60 7.45
CA ASP A 553 4.09 -6.64 7.68
C ASP A 553 2.80 -7.08 6.99
N ASN A 554 2.87 -7.58 5.76
CA ASN A 554 1.71 -8.09 5.04
C ASN A 554 1.14 -9.33 5.73
N ALA A 555 2.00 -10.24 6.20
CA ALA A 555 1.57 -11.39 6.99
C ALA A 555 0.91 -10.94 8.30
N TYR A 556 1.50 -9.98 9.01
CA TYR A 556 0.95 -9.45 10.28
C TYR A 556 -0.43 -8.79 10.09
N LYS A 557 -0.66 -8.11 8.96
CA LYS A 557 -1.92 -7.44 8.66
C LYS A 557 -3.05 -8.39 8.24
N ASN A 558 -2.70 -9.46 7.51
CA ASN A 558 -3.69 -10.31 6.84
C ASN A 558 -3.94 -11.64 7.55
N LEU A 559 -2.99 -12.13 8.35
CA LEU A 559 -3.17 -13.34 9.14
C LEU A 559 -3.74 -13.00 10.51
N ASP A 560 -4.53 -13.92 11.08
CA ASP A 560 -4.91 -13.80 12.48
C ASP A 560 -3.69 -13.99 13.41
N ARG A 561 -3.86 -13.70 14.70
CA ARG A 561 -2.76 -13.72 15.67
C ARG A 561 -2.06 -15.08 15.76
N GLU A 562 -2.80 -16.18 15.74
CA GLU A 562 -2.24 -17.53 15.87
C GLU A 562 -1.59 -17.98 14.55
N GLN A 563 -2.22 -17.66 13.42
CA GLN A 563 -1.66 -17.90 12.09
C GLN A 563 -0.35 -17.13 11.88
N PHE A 564 -0.31 -15.84 12.27
CA PHE A 564 0.90 -15.03 12.16
C PHE A 564 2.00 -15.56 13.08
N LYS A 565 1.66 -15.96 14.31
CA LYS A 565 2.61 -16.58 15.23
C LYS A 565 3.20 -17.86 14.63
N ALA A 566 2.36 -18.76 14.14
CA ALA A 566 2.80 -20.00 13.49
C ALA A 566 3.68 -19.74 12.25
N PHE A 567 3.29 -18.77 11.41
CA PHE A 567 4.08 -18.33 10.26
C PHE A 567 5.48 -17.84 10.67
N LYS A 568 5.52 -16.92 11.63
CA LYS A 568 6.76 -16.32 12.12
C LYS A 568 7.67 -17.37 12.75
N GLU A 569 7.15 -18.20 13.66
CA GLU A 569 7.94 -19.24 14.35
C GLU A 569 8.44 -20.31 13.39
N MET A 570 7.59 -20.80 12.48
CA MET A 570 7.95 -21.85 11.52
C MET A 570 9.15 -21.45 10.67
N PHE A 571 9.15 -20.24 10.13
CA PHE A 571 10.25 -19.78 9.27
C PHE A 571 11.46 -19.27 10.06
N SER A 572 11.25 -18.51 11.14
CA SER A 572 12.37 -17.97 11.92
C SER A 572 13.16 -19.09 12.60
N TYR A 573 12.51 -20.03 13.30
CA TYR A 573 13.23 -21.07 14.04
C TYR A 573 13.91 -22.09 13.10
N ASN A 574 13.52 -22.10 11.82
CA ASN A 574 14.19 -22.86 10.76
C ASN A 574 15.22 -22.05 9.95
N SER A 575 15.55 -20.82 10.36
CA SER A 575 16.53 -19.96 9.68
C SER A 575 17.89 -20.63 9.47
N ALA A 576 18.35 -21.39 10.46
CA ALA A 576 19.56 -22.21 10.39
C ALA A 576 19.52 -23.28 9.29
N ASN A 577 18.37 -23.88 9.01
CA ASN A 577 18.26 -24.88 7.94
C ASN A 577 18.42 -24.25 6.55
N PHE A 578 17.87 -23.05 6.33
CA PHE A 578 18.13 -22.29 5.09
C PHE A 578 19.61 -21.91 4.97
N HIS A 579 20.23 -21.52 6.08
CA HIS A 579 21.67 -21.27 6.13
C HIS A 579 22.49 -22.51 5.75
N ASN A 580 22.16 -23.67 6.32
CA ASN A 580 22.86 -24.93 6.02
C ASN A 580 22.73 -25.32 4.55
N LEU A 581 21.52 -25.22 3.97
CA LEU A 581 21.28 -25.59 2.57
C LEU A 581 22.01 -24.66 1.59
N ASN A 582 22.01 -23.35 1.85
CA ASN A 582 22.71 -22.38 1.01
C ASN A 582 24.25 -22.48 1.11
N ASN A 583 24.79 -22.97 2.22
CA ASN A 583 26.23 -23.12 2.45
C ASN A 583 26.75 -24.55 2.22
N ASP A 584 25.91 -25.46 1.72
CA ASP A 584 26.34 -26.84 1.48
C ASP A 584 27.31 -26.92 0.29
N THR A 585 28.57 -27.21 0.58
CA THR A 585 29.65 -27.27 -0.42
C THR A 585 29.46 -28.32 -1.52
N MET A 586 28.59 -29.31 -1.33
CA MET A 586 28.29 -30.33 -2.33
C MET A 586 27.24 -29.85 -3.34
N LEU A 587 26.31 -28.99 -2.93
CA LEU A 587 25.20 -28.50 -3.75
C LEU A 587 25.58 -27.20 -4.49
N LYS A 588 26.62 -27.26 -5.34
CA LYS A 588 27.24 -26.08 -5.97
C LYS A 588 26.29 -25.20 -6.80
N ASN A 589 25.25 -25.80 -7.39
CA ASN A 589 24.28 -25.10 -8.24
C ASN A 589 22.96 -24.78 -7.50
N PHE A 590 22.89 -25.05 -6.20
CA PHE A 590 21.72 -24.79 -5.39
C PHE A 590 21.85 -23.46 -4.65
N THR A 591 20.78 -22.66 -4.71
CA THR A 591 20.56 -21.53 -3.80
C THR A 591 19.07 -21.26 -3.71
N ILE A 592 18.56 -21.11 -2.49
CA ILE A 592 17.15 -20.71 -2.27
C ILE A 592 17.00 -19.21 -2.09
N SER A 593 18.08 -18.50 -1.76
CA SER A 593 18.05 -17.08 -1.38
C SER A 593 17.33 -16.16 -2.37
N PRO A 594 17.51 -16.27 -3.70
CA PRO A 594 16.81 -15.42 -4.66
C PRO A 594 15.29 -15.54 -4.62
N TYR A 595 14.78 -16.69 -4.16
CA TYR A 595 13.36 -17.05 -4.20
C TYR A 595 12.70 -17.00 -2.83
N LEU A 596 13.48 -16.94 -1.75
CA LEU A 596 12.99 -17.16 -0.39
C LEU A 596 12.01 -16.07 0.05
N THR A 597 12.30 -14.79 -0.19
CA THR A 597 11.42 -13.68 0.25
C THR A 597 10.03 -13.79 -0.37
N ASP A 598 9.95 -13.98 -1.68
CA ASP A 598 8.67 -14.13 -2.36
C ASP A 598 7.99 -15.46 -2.00
N ALA A 599 8.76 -16.53 -1.74
CA ALA A 599 8.19 -17.79 -1.25
C ALA A 599 7.54 -17.62 0.14
N LEU A 600 8.13 -16.83 1.04
CA LEU A 600 7.55 -16.50 2.35
C LEU A 600 6.21 -15.73 2.17
N ASP A 601 6.18 -14.73 1.30
CA ASP A 601 4.97 -13.96 0.97
C ASP A 601 3.87 -14.86 0.37
N THR A 602 4.23 -15.69 -0.61
CA THR A 602 3.31 -16.68 -1.16
C THR A 602 2.82 -17.64 -0.09
N SER A 603 3.66 -18.13 0.84
CA SER A 603 3.23 -19.01 1.92
C SER A 603 2.15 -18.38 2.80
N ALA A 604 2.29 -17.11 3.16
CA ALA A 604 1.29 -16.37 3.92
C ALA A 604 -0.02 -16.21 3.12
N LYS A 605 0.07 -15.78 1.85
CA LYS A 605 -1.10 -15.63 0.97
C LYS A 605 -1.84 -16.95 0.77
N MET A 606 -1.10 -18.03 0.53
CA MET A 606 -1.64 -19.37 0.27
C MET A 606 -2.17 -20.06 1.53
N LEU A 607 -1.83 -19.58 2.72
CA LEU A 607 -2.49 -20.01 3.96
C LEU A 607 -3.94 -19.50 3.99
N ILE A 608 -4.17 -18.28 3.51
CA ILE A 608 -5.48 -17.63 3.45
C ILE A 608 -6.28 -18.08 2.22
N SER A 609 -5.61 -18.28 1.07
CA SER A 609 -6.28 -18.60 -0.18
C SER A 609 -6.40 -20.11 -0.42
N GLY A 610 -7.64 -20.60 -0.37
CA GLY A 610 -8.01 -21.92 -0.88
C GLY A 610 -7.30 -23.10 -0.20
N ASN A 611 -7.51 -24.29 -0.77
CA ASN A 611 -6.75 -25.48 -0.38
C ASN A 611 -5.53 -25.67 -1.30
N ARG A 612 -4.63 -26.61 -0.94
CA ARG A 612 -3.41 -26.88 -1.72
C ARG A 612 -3.69 -27.25 -3.18
N ALA A 613 -4.78 -27.95 -3.47
CA ALA A 613 -5.13 -28.34 -4.84
C ALA A 613 -5.53 -27.12 -5.67
N ASP A 614 -6.30 -26.18 -5.11
CA ASP A 614 -6.67 -24.93 -5.80
C ASP A 614 -5.43 -24.12 -6.17
N ASN A 615 -4.51 -23.98 -5.21
CA ASN A 615 -3.25 -23.25 -5.39
C ASN A 615 -2.37 -23.91 -6.46
N PHE A 616 -2.29 -25.24 -6.46
CA PHE A 616 -1.54 -25.99 -7.47
C PHE A 616 -2.20 -25.94 -8.85
N SER A 617 -3.53 -25.97 -8.93
CA SER A 617 -4.27 -25.86 -10.20
C SER A 617 -3.96 -24.54 -10.92
N LYS A 618 -3.91 -23.43 -10.18
CA LYS A 618 -3.49 -22.14 -10.73
C LYS A 618 -2.06 -22.22 -11.29
N LEU A 619 -1.12 -22.75 -10.52
CA LEU A 619 0.27 -22.90 -10.94
C LEU A 619 0.44 -23.80 -12.17
N VAL A 620 -0.35 -24.87 -12.29
CA VAL A 620 -0.34 -25.72 -13.49
C VAL A 620 -0.66 -24.87 -14.72
N ASN A 621 -1.70 -24.03 -14.66
CA ASN A 621 -2.10 -23.19 -15.78
C ASN A 621 -1.01 -22.16 -16.12
N ASP A 622 -0.48 -21.48 -15.10
CA ASP A 622 0.53 -20.42 -15.27
C ASP A 622 1.84 -20.98 -15.85
N ILE A 623 2.32 -22.12 -15.32
CA ILE A 623 3.52 -22.80 -15.82
C ILE A 623 3.31 -23.35 -17.23
N ASN A 624 2.16 -23.97 -17.49
CA ASN A 624 1.86 -24.51 -18.81
C ASN A 624 1.79 -23.38 -19.86
N TYR A 625 1.18 -22.25 -19.52
CA TYR A 625 1.21 -21.06 -20.37
C TYR A 625 2.64 -20.58 -20.60
N LEU A 626 3.44 -20.41 -19.55
CA LEU A 626 4.80 -19.91 -19.65
C LEU A 626 5.69 -20.83 -20.49
N VAL A 627 5.62 -22.14 -20.28
CA VAL A 627 6.40 -23.14 -21.03
C VAL A 627 6.02 -23.16 -22.51
N ASN A 628 4.74 -23.06 -22.84
CA ASN A 628 4.26 -23.17 -24.22
C ASN A 628 4.34 -21.85 -25.00
N SER A 629 4.30 -20.70 -24.31
CA SER A 629 4.33 -19.38 -24.94
C SER A 629 5.74 -18.82 -25.14
N THR A 630 6.77 -19.45 -24.56
CA THR A 630 8.17 -19.03 -24.68
C THR A 630 8.89 -19.82 -25.78
N ASP A 631 9.84 -19.16 -26.46
CA ASP A 631 10.66 -19.75 -27.51
C ASP A 631 11.77 -20.68 -26.96
N GLU A 632 12.67 -21.15 -27.81
CA GLU A 632 13.78 -22.03 -27.41
C GLU A 632 14.78 -21.38 -26.44
N ASN A 633 14.84 -20.05 -26.41
CA ASN A 633 15.65 -19.26 -25.47
C ASN A 633 14.89 -18.97 -24.17
N GLY A 634 13.67 -19.49 -23.99
CA GLY A 634 12.83 -19.15 -22.85
C GLY A 634 12.28 -17.72 -22.90
N MET A 635 12.18 -17.12 -24.09
CA MET A 635 11.76 -15.73 -24.25
C MET A 635 10.40 -15.61 -24.94
N ASN A 636 9.64 -14.60 -24.57
CA ASN A 636 8.48 -14.07 -25.32
C ASN A 636 8.29 -12.58 -24.97
N ALA A 637 7.25 -11.94 -25.50
CA ALA A 637 6.97 -10.53 -25.19
C ALA A 637 6.75 -10.30 -23.68
N PHE A 638 6.06 -11.22 -23.01
CA PHE A 638 5.80 -11.15 -21.57
C PHE A 638 7.08 -11.21 -20.74
N ILE A 639 8.00 -12.14 -21.02
CA ILE A 639 9.31 -12.26 -20.34
C ILE A 639 10.20 -11.03 -20.59
N LYS A 640 10.12 -10.40 -21.77
CA LYS A 640 10.88 -9.18 -22.05
C LYS A 640 10.47 -8.02 -21.14
N GLU A 641 9.17 -7.90 -20.86
CA GLU A 641 8.62 -6.88 -19.96
C GLU A 641 8.76 -7.30 -18.48
N ASN A 642 8.70 -8.60 -18.19
CA ASN A 642 8.73 -9.17 -16.85
C ASN A 642 9.95 -10.07 -16.68
N LYS A 643 11.12 -9.43 -16.53
CA LYS A 643 12.42 -10.12 -16.50
C LYS A 643 12.58 -11.14 -15.36
N ASP A 644 11.79 -11.02 -14.30
CA ASP A 644 11.84 -11.91 -13.12
C ASP A 644 10.75 -12.98 -13.11
N ALA A 645 9.98 -13.13 -14.20
CA ALA A 645 8.81 -14.02 -14.20
C ALA A 645 9.15 -15.49 -13.86
N TYR A 646 10.29 -16.02 -14.31
CA TYR A 646 10.72 -17.35 -13.89
C TYR A 646 11.03 -17.43 -12.40
N GLY A 647 11.66 -16.39 -11.83
CA GLY A 647 11.92 -16.27 -10.41
C GLY A 647 10.64 -16.26 -9.60
N SER A 648 9.66 -15.45 -10.00
CA SER A 648 8.33 -15.40 -9.39
C SER A 648 7.66 -16.77 -9.38
N VAL A 649 7.66 -17.51 -10.50
CA VAL A 649 7.05 -18.85 -10.58
C VAL A 649 7.75 -19.85 -9.65
N ILE A 650 9.09 -19.81 -9.54
CA ILE A 650 9.84 -20.66 -8.62
C ILE A 650 9.47 -20.33 -7.16
N SER A 651 9.42 -19.04 -6.82
CA SER A 651 8.98 -18.57 -5.50
C SER A 651 7.56 -19.02 -5.17
N GLU A 652 6.64 -18.95 -6.14
CA GLU A 652 5.27 -19.39 -5.93
C GLU A 652 5.16 -20.92 -5.72
N LEU A 653 5.95 -21.71 -6.46
CA LEU A 653 6.05 -23.16 -6.27
C LEU A 653 6.57 -23.54 -4.88
N LEU A 654 7.62 -22.84 -4.42
CA LEU A 654 8.18 -23.02 -3.07
C LEU A 654 7.16 -22.61 -2.01
N GLY A 655 6.62 -21.40 -2.11
CA GLY A 655 5.68 -20.86 -1.14
C GLY A 655 4.41 -21.69 -1.00
N SER A 656 3.89 -22.20 -2.13
CA SER A 656 2.74 -23.12 -2.14
C SER A 656 3.07 -24.48 -1.53
N SER A 657 4.31 -24.95 -1.68
CA SER A 657 4.80 -26.18 -1.04
C SER A 657 4.97 -26.01 0.46
N PHE A 658 5.39 -24.84 0.93
CA PHE A 658 5.57 -24.55 2.36
C PHE A 658 4.26 -24.25 3.09
N ALA A 659 3.29 -23.60 2.43
CA ALA A 659 2.02 -23.17 3.03
C ALA A 659 1.22 -24.32 3.69
N ARG A 660 1.48 -25.58 3.30
CA ARG A 660 0.83 -26.75 3.90
C ARG A 660 1.27 -26.99 5.35
N PHE A 661 2.52 -26.69 5.70
CA PHE A 661 3.06 -26.96 7.03
C PHE A 661 2.40 -26.07 8.09
N LEU A 662 2.02 -24.84 7.70
CA LEU A 662 1.27 -23.91 8.54
C LEU A 662 -0.12 -24.42 8.95
N ARG A 663 -0.63 -25.47 8.27
CA ARG A 663 -1.91 -26.11 8.59
C ARG A 663 -1.74 -27.38 9.45
N LEU A 664 -0.51 -27.79 9.75
CA LEU A 664 -0.22 -28.97 10.56
C LEU A 664 -0.13 -28.61 12.04
N GLU A 665 -0.26 -29.63 12.89
CA GLU A 665 0.13 -29.49 14.29
C GLU A 665 1.65 -29.31 14.40
N ASN A 666 2.07 -28.35 15.23
CA ASN A 666 3.46 -27.93 15.39
C ASN A 666 4.20 -27.66 14.04
N PRO A 667 3.80 -26.60 13.30
CA PRO A 667 4.37 -26.27 11.98
C PRO A 667 5.91 -26.21 11.96
N SER A 668 6.52 -25.62 13.00
CA SER A 668 7.97 -25.46 13.12
C SER A 668 8.72 -26.78 13.10
N ALA A 669 8.25 -27.78 13.86
CA ALA A 669 8.87 -29.09 13.93
C ALA A 669 8.68 -29.89 12.63
N GLN A 670 7.48 -29.86 12.05
CA GLN A 670 7.20 -30.54 10.78
C GLN A 670 8.04 -29.96 9.63
N PHE A 671 8.21 -28.64 9.61
CA PHE A 671 9.03 -27.97 8.61
C PHE A 671 10.52 -28.22 8.83
N TYR A 672 10.96 -28.31 10.08
CA TYR A 672 12.32 -28.71 10.44
C TYR A 672 12.66 -30.11 9.92
N GLU A 673 11.79 -31.10 10.11
CA GLU A 673 12.01 -32.45 9.57
C GLU A 673 12.07 -32.47 8.04
N PHE A 674 11.26 -31.65 7.38
CA PHE A 674 11.30 -31.51 5.92
C PHE A 674 12.64 -30.92 5.46
N LEU A 675 13.10 -29.82 6.06
CA LEU A 675 14.33 -29.15 5.62
C LEU A 675 15.59 -29.96 5.93
N THR A 676 15.64 -30.65 7.07
CA THR A 676 16.81 -31.49 7.43
C THR A 676 17.03 -32.65 6.47
N LYS A 677 15.95 -33.22 5.92
CA LYS A 677 16.00 -34.30 4.93
C LYS A 677 16.19 -33.82 3.49
N ALA A 678 16.16 -32.51 3.25
CA ALA A 678 16.10 -31.95 1.90
C ALA A 678 17.29 -32.35 1.01
N LYS A 679 18.52 -32.31 1.54
CA LYS A 679 19.72 -32.68 0.78
C LYS A 679 19.64 -34.12 0.29
N ASP A 680 19.41 -35.06 1.19
CA ASP A 680 19.38 -36.49 0.87
C ASP A 680 18.25 -36.80 -0.10
N ARG A 681 17.07 -36.19 0.11
CA ARG A 681 15.91 -36.36 -0.79
C ARG A 681 16.14 -35.78 -2.19
N MET A 682 16.81 -34.64 -2.31
CA MET A 682 17.19 -34.12 -3.63
C MET A 682 18.16 -35.05 -4.36
N ILE A 683 19.11 -35.65 -3.65
CA ILE A 683 20.06 -36.62 -4.22
C ILE A 683 19.34 -37.90 -4.66
N GLU A 684 18.44 -38.44 -3.83
CA GLU A 684 17.61 -39.60 -4.18
C GLU A 684 16.74 -39.31 -5.40
N ASN A 685 16.08 -38.15 -5.44
CA ASN A 685 15.18 -37.74 -6.51
C ASN A 685 15.87 -37.41 -7.84
N ALA A 686 17.17 -37.16 -7.79
CA ALA A 686 18.05 -36.93 -8.92
C ALA A 686 18.49 -38.23 -9.63
N ALA A 687 18.27 -39.40 -9.01
CA ALA A 687 18.54 -40.69 -9.61
C ALA A 687 17.32 -41.21 -10.38
N ASP A 688 17.51 -41.55 -11.66
CA ASP A 688 16.53 -42.27 -12.47
C ASP A 688 16.90 -43.76 -12.49
N ILE A 689 16.15 -44.52 -11.70
CA ILE A 689 16.34 -45.96 -11.50
C ILE A 689 16.00 -46.77 -12.76
N PHE A 690 15.19 -46.23 -13.67
CA PHE A 690 14.76 -46.93 -14.89
C PHE A 690 15.72 -46.73 -16.04
N THR A 691 16.36 -45.56 -16.13
CA THR A 691 17.39 -45.30 -17.14
C THR A 691 18.80 -45.57 -16.64
N GLY A 692 18.99 -45.78 -15.33
CA GLY A 692 20.30 -45.92 -14.70
C GLY A 692 21.14 -44.64 -14.76
N THR A 693 20.51 -43.51 -15.04
CA THR A 693 21.17 -42.20 -15.12
C THR A 693 20.86 -41.40 -13.86
N SER A 694 21.81 -40.58 -13.40
CA SER A 694 21.61 -39.72 -12.24
C SER A 694 22.19 -38.34 -12.52
N LYS A 695 21.43 -37.30 -12.14
CA LYS A 695 21.92 -35.92 -12.15
C LYS A 695 23.04 -35.84 -11.10
N PRO A 696 24.29 -35.49 -11.49
CA PRO A 696 25.40 -35.39 -10.53
C PRO A 696 25.07 -34.43 -9.38
N ILE A 697 25.55 -34.73 -8.16
CA ILE A 697 25.24 -33.93 -6.95
C ILE A 697 25.53 -32.44 -7.16
N HIS A 698 26.63 -32.10 -7.84
CA HIS A 698 26.98 -30.70 -8.11
C HIS A 698 26.05 -29.98 -9.10
N GLN A 699 25.20 -30.71 -9.82
CA GLN A 699 24.20 -30.16 -10.74
C GLN A 699 22.83 -29.98 -10.08
N ILE A 700 22.61 -30.56 -8.89
CA ILE A 700 21.38 -30.37 -8.11
C ILE A 700 21.15 -28.87 -7.89
N ASN A 701 19.92 -28.43 -8.10
CA ASN A 701 19.53 -27.03 -8.11
C ASN A 701 18.15 -26.80 -7.47
N ILE A 702 17.62 -25.59 -7.57
CA ILE A 702 16.37 -25.21 -6.92
C ILE A 702 15.16 -26.03 -7.40
N PHE A 703 15.14 -26.53 -8.64
CA PHE A 703 14.03 -27.33 -9.16
C PHE A 703 13.97 -28.70 -8.48
N ASP A 704 15.09 -29.28 -8.10
CA ASP A 704 15.13 -30.54 -7.34
C ASP A 704 14.52 -30.36 -5.94
N PHE A 705 14.75 -29.19 -5.32
CA PHE A 705 14.13 -28.83 -4.05
C PHE A 705 12.63 -28.57 -4.17
N VAL A 706 12.19 -27.89 -5.24
CA VAL A 706 10.77 -27.72 -5.57
C VAL A 706 10.08 -29.07 -5.78
N LYS A 707 10.72 -29.98 -6.53
CA LYS A 707 10.22 -31.35 -6.74
C LYS A 707 9.98 -32.04 -5.40
N TYR A 708 10.99 -32.02 -4.52
CA TYR A 708 10.85 -32.55 -3.16
C TYR A 708 9.73 -31.88 -2.34
N GLY A 709 9.58 -30.56 -2.45
CA GLY A 709 8.48 -29.81 -1.83
C GLY A 709 7.09 -30.25 -2.28
N ILE A 710 6.93 -30.56 -3.57
CA ILE A 710 5.66 -31.05 -4.15
C ILE A 710 5.39 -32.50 -3.69
N GLU A 711 6.38 -33.38 -3.80
CA GLU A 711 6.27 -34.82 -3.52
C GLU A 711 6.09 -35.14 -2.05
N SER A 712 6.66 -34.32 -1.16
CA SER A 712 6.54 -34.50 0.29
C SER A 712 5.12 -34.27 0.82
N GLY A 713 4.19 -33.80 -0.02
CA GLY A 713 2.77 -33.64 0.29
C GLY A 713 1.86 -34.73 -0.28
N LYS A 714 0.58 -34.68 0.11
CA LYS A 714 -0.42 -35.63 -0.40
C LYS A 714 -0.51 -35.50 -1.92
N SER A 715 -0.33 -36.62 -2.63
CA SER A 715 -0.48 -36.67 -4.08
C SER A 715 -1.91 -36.30 -4.50
N SER A 716 -2.02 -35.43 -5.50
CA SER A 716 -3.24 -35.03 -6.21
C SER A 716 -3.01 -35.06 -7.72
N LYS A 717 -4.07 -34.82 -8.50
CA LYS A 717 -3.95 -34.64 -9.96
C LYS A 717 -3.02 -33.47 -10.27
N GLU A 718 -3.26 -32.33 -9.64
CA GLU A 718 -2.53 -31.08 -9.85
C GLU A 718 -1.05 -31.22 -9.45
N SER A 719 -0.75 -31.93 -8.35
CA SER A 719 0.66 -32.17 -7.98
C SER A 719 1.40 -33.02 -9.01
N ARG A 720 0.74 -33.99 -9.65
CA ARG A 720 1.35 -34.80 -10.71
C ARG A 720 1.56 -33.98 -11.98
N GLU A 721 0.59 -33.15 -12.34
CA GLU A 721 0.72 -32.23 -13.47
C GLU A 721 1.85 -31.22 -13.27
N LEU A 722 2.03 -30.69 -12.05
CA LEU A 722 3.19 -29.84 -11.73
C LEU A 722 4.51 -30.60 -11.88
N LEU A 723 4.59 -31.84 -11.38
CA LEU A 723 5.80 -32.67 -11.53
C LEU A 723 6.12 -32.97 -13.00
N ASP A 724 5.10 -33.19 -13.84
CA ASP A 724 5.26 -33.40 -15.29
C ASP A 724 5.73 -32.13 -16.02
N LEU A 725 5.33 -30.95 -15.53
CA LEU A 725 5.72 -29.65 -16.09
C LEU A 725 7.10 -29.19 -15.62
N LEU A 726 7.52 -29.58 -14.41
CA LEU A 726 8.72 -29.07 -13.76
C LEU A 726 10.02 -29.24 -14.60
N PRO A 727 10.30 -30.39 -15.24
CA PRO A 727 11.47 -30.52 -16.10
C PRO A 727 11.42 -29.60 -17.34
N LYS A 728 10.23 -29.32 -17.87
CA LYS A 728 10.06 -28.40 -19.00
C LYS A 728 10.31 -26.96 -18.58
N LEU A 729 9.82 -26.59 -17.39
CA LEU A 729 10.05 -25.28 -16.78
C LEU A 729 11.55 -25.07 -16.52
N GLU A 730 12.23 -26.04 -15.89
CA GLU A 730 13.68 -26.01 -15.65
C GLU A 730 14.46 -25.83 -16.95
N LYS A 731 14.09 -26.56 -18.02
CA LYS A 731 14.72 -26.40 -19.34
C LYS A 731 14.58 -24.98 -19.89
N LYS A 732 13.39 -24.38 -19.78
CA LYS A 732 13.11 -23.02 -20.26
C LYS A 732 13.85 -21.96 -19.43
N PHE A 733 13.84 -22.11 -18.10
CA PHE A 733 14.61 -21.25 -17.19
C PHE A 733 16.11 -21.30 -17.51
N ASN A 734 16.68 -22.50 -17.66
CA ASN A 734 18.10 -22.63 -17.98
C ASN A 734 18.47 -22.03 -19.35
N ALA A 735 17.56 -22.11 -20.33
CA ALA A 735 17.75 -21.46 -21.62
C ALA A 735 17.72 -19.93 -21.49
N HIS A 736 16.79 -19.40 -20.68
CA HIS A 736 16.68 -17.97 -20.37
C HIS A 736 17.93 -17.43 -19.67
N GLU A 737 18.41 -18.12 -18.63
CA GLU A 737 19.64 -17.74 -17.93
C GLU A 737 20.86 -17.72 -18.85
N LYS A 738 21.00 -18.73 -19.73
CA LYS A 738 22.07 -18.76 -20.75
C LYS A 738 21.95 -17.60 -21.73
N PHE A 739 20.74 -17.26 -22.17
CA PHE A 739 20.48 -16.14 -23.06
C PHE A 739 20.88 -14.80 -22.41
N LEU A 740 20.52 -14.58 -21.14
CA LEU A 740 20.93 -13.40 -20.38
C LEU A 740 22.46 -13.31 -20.20
N GLN A 741 23.14 -14.44 -19.97
CA GLN A 741 24.60 -14.49 -19.88
C GLN A 741 25.27 -14.22 -21.24
N GLY A 742 24.66 -14.67 -22.34
CA GLY A 742 25.14 -14.44 -23.71
C GLY A 742 24.98 -12.98 -24.18
N ILE A 743 24.03 -12.22 -23.62
CA ILE A 743 23.86 -10.78 -23.89
C ILE A 743 24.86 -9.92 -23.09
N LYS A 744 25.36 -10.43 -21.96
CA LYS A 744 26.33 -9.73 -21.09
C LYS A 744 27.80 -9.88 -21.52
N LYS A 745 28.07 -10.74 -22.50
CA LYS A 745 29.37 -10.87 -23.18
C LYS A 745 29.31 -10.14 -24.51
#